data_AF-A0A7X7QQT9-F1
#
_entry.id   AF-A0A7X7QQT9-F1
#
_cell.length_a   1.000
_cell.length_b   1.000
_cell.length_c   1.000
_cell.angle_alpha   90.00
_cell.angle_beta   90.00
_cell.angle_gamma   90.00
#
_symmetry.space_group_name_H-M   'P 1'
#
loop_
_entity.id
_entity.type
_entity.pdbx_description
1 polymer ?
#
loop_
_entity_poly.entity_id
_entity_poly.type
_entity_poly.pdbx_seq_one_letter_code
_entity_poly.pdbx_strand_id
1 'polypeptide(L)'
;LPHDGRGTDRLTTSLAQGEYEGVTFMLRPFRDVAALEIRATPLTQGATTLPEEALTIRAVKCWHTTQSGWNTYFAGGREFPTLAPELLLFDNDLIRVDVAARRNLLRIDYPDGPRYVDISVRDLQNNVPAFNYMIEPVRDATTLQPLPLTEGLNQQFWITVHAPDDAPPGRYTSSLQLMADGAPAGALSLEVTVHPFRLPRPRTNYDLDREYYGTLMHHINLSDQLELGKNRGIAERRLLAEMRNMRAHNMLHPHSPGFDDPQHDDIAKRHYAVMRAAGMPLKPAWAGRAMDASWFVQRLQDPRTSPETDPEGFQAAMARHRAHIDRKATLLQQVLGHRDIYLYGWDEAGPSGVRHEFPFFAYAQRLGFKIFITSGVAEWAAFVVDANDEPASIRRSVSETWHAGGAINTSYAAPFTGPENPEVWRRNKGIRLYLANYDGINEYNWYEGYHIWNEFIGPGRYRNFNLVYPTLDGVIDTIAWEALREAFDDVRYATLLRQRAAAALASEVPAARTLARRALLWIGSIDPESVDLDAMRATMVDWIHQLGAADAAGMPPAASDASLPLPPPPGADPLPELDGLPPEARVQRLLARAATYRQGNTYDVALELYGEALTIEGISQPQRAEALLGVGTLARELRRTTESIAAFEALAVLPGATPAQAAEACTEQVNTLLHPTEVDWTPPTDRLQAALAVYDRCQAQPGVTPGQRLAMLTRIARAQLAAGRREAALQTASRLLQTHGFSARQTAEAHELIGDCQQALGSYAQAVVHYELAIPADKYRLLNKLGDAARKGKLFTKAMEAYADLVPLIDKVEAKDDYNRVTRLLVAMTQATRKMMKTPPATQVFRSEHDRAIGEITLDDPF
;
A
#
# COMPACT_ATOMS: atom_id res chain seq x y z
N LEU A 1 1.09 -19.19 -31.65
CA LEU A 1 1.36 -17.73 -31.58
C LEU A 1 0.07 -17.04 -31.17
N PRO A 2 0.11 -15.83 -30.59
CA PRO A 2 -1.08 -14.97 -30.53
C PRO A 2 -1.72 -14.88 -31.92
N HIS A 3 -3.04 -14.77 -32.00
CA HIS A 3 -3.77 -14.78 -33.28
C HIS A 3 -3.32 -13.69 -34.28
N ASP A 4 -2.74 -12.62 -33.75
CA ASP A 4 -2.24 -11.41 -34.38
C ASP A 4 -0.71 -11.27 -34.33
N GLY A 5 -0.02 -12.21 -33.66
CA GLY A 5 1.43 -12.19 -33.49
C GLY A 5 2.16 -12.48 -34.81
N ARG A 6 3.15 -11.64 -35.15
CA ARG A 6 4.02 -11.83 -36.32
C ARG A 6 5.43 -12.22 -35.86
N GLY A 7 6.00 -13.25 -36.47
CA GLY A 7 7.41 -13.60 -36.24
C GLY A 7 8.31 -12.47 -36.72
N THR A 8 9.31 -12.10 -35.92
CA THR A 8 10.27 -11.06 -36.25
C THR A 8 11.62 -11.37 -35.62
N ASP A 9 12.70 -10.91 -36.25
CA ASP A 9 14.06 -10.84 -35.70
C ASP A 9 14.47 -9.39 -35.40
N ARG A 10 13.57 -8.44 -35.64
CA ARG A 10 13.80 -7.00 -35.51
C ARG A 10 12.67 -6.31 -34.76
N LEU A 11 13.05 -5.52 -33.78
CA LEU A 11 12.20 -4.61 -33.03
C LEU A 11 12.58 -3.17 -33.41
N THR A 12 11.59 -2.30 -33.59
CA THR A 12 11.83 -0.90 -33.94
C THR A 12 10.98 -0.01 -33.06
N THR A 13 11.56 1.07 -32.56
CA THR A 13 10.81 2.15 -31.89
C THR A 13 11.46 3.51 -32.14
N SER A 14 10.77 4.58 -31.74
CA SER A 14 11.28 5.94 -31.79
C SER A 14 10.76 6.76 -30.62
N LEU A 15 11.59 7.64 -30.08
CA LEU A 15 11.29 8.46 -28.93
C LEU A 15 11.98 9.82 -29.02
N ALA A 16 11.47 10.80 -28.31
CA ALA A 16 12.07 12.11 -28.14
C ALA A 16 13.23 12.06 -27.13
N GLN A 17 14.04 13.11 -27.11
CA GLN A 17 15.02 13.31 -26.05
C GLN A 17 14.32 13.49 -24.69
N GLY A 18 14.80 12.80 -23.66
CA GLY A 18 14.22 12.80 -22.30
C GLY A 18 12.99 11.91 -22.13
N GLU A 19 12.59 11.14 -23.14
CA GLU A 19 11.42 10.26 -23.11
C GLU A 19 11.79 8.82 -22.73
N TYR A 20 10.83 8.10 -22.13
CA TYR A 20 10.84 6.66 -21.96
C TYR A 20 9.82 6.02 -22.91
N GLU A 21 10.19 4.94 -23.57
CA GLU A 21 9.34 4.25 -24.56
C GLU A 21 9.35 2.74 -24.31
N GLY A 22 8.17 2.15 -24.25
CA GLY A 22 7.96 0.70 -24.06
C GLY A 22 7.93 -0.07 -25.37
N VAL A 23 8.65 -1.20 -25.44
CA VAL A 23 8.59 -2.15 -26.56
C VAL A 23 8.41 -3.55 -26.00
N THR A 24 7.45 -4.32 -26.51
CA THR A 24 7.20 -5.68 -26.05
C THR A 24 7.46 -6.71 -27.15
N PHE A 25 7.93 -7.90 -26.76
CA PHE A 25 8.00 -9.07 -27.63
C PHE A 25 7.62 -10.33 -26.84
N MET A 26 7.34 -11.42 -27.55
CA MET A 26 7.03 -12.72 -26.95
C MET A 26 7.93 -13.79 -27.55
N LEU A 27 8.42 -14.70 -26.71
CA LEU A 27 9.09 -15.92 -27.12
C LEU A 27 8.13 -17.09 -26.98
N ARG A 28 8.12 -17.97 -27.98
CA ARG A 28 7.42 -19.27 -27.93
C ARG A 28 8.46 -20.38 -28.05
N PRO A 29 8.80 -21.07 -26.96
CA PRO A 29 9.79 -22.13 -26.96
C PRO A 29 9.24 -23.39 -27.66
N PHE A 30 10.09 -24.05 -28.44
CA PHE A 30 9.79 -25.34 -29.10
C PHE A 30 10.28 -26.57 -28.31
N ARG A 31 10.88 -26.32 -27.14
CA ARG A 31 11.31 -27.31 -26.14
C ARG A 31 11.38 -26.61 -24.79
N ASP A 32 11.39 -27.37 -23.71
CA ASP A 32 11.71 -26.81 -22.40
C ASP A 32 13.13 -26.22 -22.39
N VAL A 33 13.27 -25.08 -21.70
CA VAL A 33 14.53 -24.39 -21.42
C VAL A 33 14.60 -24.16 -19.91
N ALA A 34 15.65 -24.62 -19.26
CA ALA A 34 15.80 -24.49 -17.82
C ALA A 34 16.23 -23.07 -17.43
N ALA A 35 17.07 -22.44 -18.26
CA ALA A 35 17.52 -21.06 -18.06
C ALA A 35 17.62 -20.32 -19.40
N LEU A 36 16.69 -19.39 -19.64
CA LEU A 36 16.83 -18.36 -20.67
C LEU A 36 17.54 -17.16 -20.07
N GLU A 37 18.65 -16.73 -20.68
CA GLU A 37 19.26 -15.43 -20.44
C GLU A 37 19.11 -14.53 -21.68
N ILE A 38 18.92 -13.23 -21.47
CA ILE A 38 18.92 -12.23 -22.53
C ILE A 38 20.08 -11.27 -22.28
N ARG A 39 21.05 -11.24 -23.19
CA ARG A 39 22.22 -10.36 -23.12
C ARG A 39 22.10 -9.27 -24.16
N ALA A 40 21.84 -8.05 -23.70
CA ALA A 40 21.77 -6.88 -24.55
C ALA A 40 23.14 -6.22 -24.68
N THR A 41 23.50 -5.78 -25.89
CA THR A 41 24.58 -4.81 -26.05
C THR A 41 24.08 -3.41 -25.71
N PRO A 42 24.94 -2.46 -25.29
CA PRO A 42 24.55 -1.07 -25.17
C PRO A 42 23.92 -0.53 -26.46
N LEU A 43 23.04 0.47 -26.34
CA LEU A 43 22.49 1.19 -27.49
C LEU A 43 23.58 2.08 -28.10
N THR A 44 23.92 1.84 -29.37
CA THR A 44 25.04 2.55 -30.04
C THR A 44 24.63 3.19 -31.36
N GLN A 45 25.19 4.38 -31.61
CA GLN A 45 25.12 5.11 -32.89
C GLN A 45 26.55 5.49 -33.28
N GLY A 46 27.18 4.71 -34.17
CA GLY A 46 28.58 4.93 -34.55
C GLY A 46 29.50 4.79 -33.33
N ALA A 47 30.15 5.89 -32.93
CA ALA A 47 31.01 5.93 -31.74
C ALA A 47 30.27 6.38 -30.45
N THR A 48 29.01 6.80 -30.57
CA THR A 48 28.20 7.25 -29.43
C THR A 48 27.48 6.05 -28.81
N THR A 49 27.51 5.96 -27.49
CA THR A 49 26.84 4.92 -26.71
C THR A 49 25.97 5.58 -25.66
N LEU A 50 24.70 5.17 -25.57
CA LEU A 50 23.83 5.61 -24.46
C LEU A 50 24.22 4.89 -23.16
N PRO A 51 23.93 5.48 -21.98
CA PRO A 51 24.16 4.83 -20.70
C PRO A 51 23.50 3.44 -20.60
N GLU A 52 24.02 2.56 -19.75
CA GLU A 52 23.50 1.18 -19.61
C GLU A 52 22.03 1.17 -19.17
N GLU A 53 21.66 2.09 -18.28
CA GLU A 53 20.30 2.31 -17.79
C GLU A 53 19.32 2.80 -18.87
N ALA A 54 19.80 3.18 -20.06
CA ALA A 54 18.96 3.57 -21.19
C ALA A 54 18.17 2.39 -21.78
N LEU A 55 18.53 1.15 -21.44
CA LEU A 55 17.86 -0.05 -21.90
C LEU A 55 17.64 -1.02 -20.73
N THR A 56 16.39 -1.24 -20.36
CA THR A 56 16.02 -2.26 -19.37
C THR A 56 15.10 -3.31 -19.99
N ILE A 57 15.26 -4.56 -19.56
CA ILE A 57 14.44 -5.70 -20.02
C ILE A 57 13.84 -6.37 -18.78
N ARG A 58 12.53 -6.54 -18.78
CA ARG A 58 11.75 -7.15 -17.69
C ARG A 58 10.87 -8.27 -18.26
N ALA A 59 10.68 -9.34 -17.50
CA ALA A 59 9.69 -10.36 -17.81
C ALA A 59 8.29 -9.80 -17.47
N VAL A 60 7.32 -10.00 -18.37
CA VAL A 60 5.91 -9.74 -18.04
C VAL A 60 5.36 -10.97 -17.35
N LYS A 61 5.03 -10.84 -16.07
CA LYS A 61 4.49 -11.93 -15.26
C LYS A 61 3.00 -12.10 -15.51
N CYS A 62 2.62 -13.30 -15.93
CA CYS A 62 1.24 -13.75 -15.83
C CYS A 62 1.01 -14.40 -14.47
N TRP A 63 -0.04 -13.99 -13.78
CA TRP A 63 -0.42 -14.50 -12.46
C TRP A 63 -1.95 -14.44 -12.29
N HIS A 64 -2.47 -15.09 -11.23
CA HIS A 64 -3.91 -15.15 -11.02
C HIS A 64 -4.47 -13.82 -10.51
N THR A 65 -5.43 -13.25 -11.22
CA THR A 65 -6.21 -12.08 -10.80
C THR A 65 -7.71 -12.43 -10.77
N THR A 66 -8.57 -11.49 -10.35
CA THR A 66 -10.03 -11.70 -10.46
C THR A 66 -10.45 -11.88 -11.92
N GLN A 67 -11.48 -12.69 -12.18
CA GLN A 67 -11.93 -12.97 -13.56
C GLN A 67 -12.23 -11.71 -14.38
N SER A 68 -12.83 -10.70 -13.73
CA SER A 68 -13.19 -9.45 -14.39
C SER A 68 -12.05 -8.45 -14.48
N GLY A 69 -10.91 -8.76 -13.84
CA GLY A 69 -9.88 -7.79 -13.54
C GLY A 69 -9.40 -7.00 -14.75
N TRP A 70 -9.22 -7.69 -15.88
CA TRP A 70 -8.60 -7.14 -17.09
C TRP A 70 -9.14 -5.76 -17.47
N ASN A 71 -10.45 -5.55 -17.40
CA ASN A 71 -11.09 -4.30 -17.82
C ASN A 71 -11.75 -3.52 -16.67
N THR A 72 -11.66 -3.98 -15.42
CA THR A 72 -12.41 -3.35 -14.33
C THR A 72 -11.76 -3.47 -12.94
N TYR A 73 -12.01 -2.46 -12.13
CA TYR A 73 -11.63 -2.35 -10.72
C TYR A 73 -12.66 -3.02 -9.78
N PHE A 74 -13.74 -3.59 -10.32
CA PHE A 74 -14.67 -4.43 -9.56
C PHE A 74 -14.15 -5.86 -9.45
N ALA A 75 -14.34 -6.49 -8.29
CA ALA A 75 -13.79 -7.80 -7.95
C ALA A 75 -14.69 -8.97 -8.37
N GLY A 76 -15.26 -8.92 -9.58
CA GLY A 76 -16.09 -9.99 -10.12
C GLY A 76 -15.29 -11.28 -10.36
N GLY A 77 -15.86 -12.42 -9.95
CA GLY A 77 -15.31 -13.75 -10.22
C GLY A 77 -14.06 -14.10 -9.42
N ARG A 78 -13.95 -13.67 -8.15
CA ARG A 78 -12.89 -14.09 -7.20
C ARG A 78 -12.84 -15.61 -7.01
N GLU A 79 -13.96 -16.28 -7.16
CA GLU A 79 -14.10 -17.73 -7.09
C GLU A 79 -13.51 -18.45 -8.32
N PHE A 80 -13.34 -17.74 -9.44
CA PHE A 80 -12.80 -18.26 -10.70
C PHE A 80 -11.63 -17.41 -11.23
N PRO A 81 -10.50 -17.32 -10.49
CA PRO A 81 -9.40 -16.49 -10.92
C PRO A 81 -8.82 -16.93 -12.26
N THR A 82 -8.37 -15.94 -13.04
CA THR A 82 -7.81 -16.10 -14.38
C THR A 82 -6.38 -15.61 -14.42
N LEU A 83 -5.56 -16.15 -15.32
CA LEU A 83 -4.21 -15.62 -15.54
C LEU A 83 -4.30 -14.32 -16.35
N ALA A 84 -3.69 -13.26 -15.86
CA ALA A 84 -3.53 -12.00 -16.57
C ALA A 84 -2.06 -11.58 -16.57
N PRO A 85 -1.52 -11.05 -17.69
CA PRO A 85 -0.23 -10.37 -17.68
C PRO A 85 -0.37 -9.05 -16.93
N GLU A 86 0.55 -8.77 -16.00
CA GLU A 86 0.46 -7.53 -15.21
C GLU A 86 1.82 -6.99 -14.79
N LEU A 87 2.57 -7.77 -14.01
CA LEU A 87 3.78 -7.29 -13.33
C LEU A 87 4.99 -7.27 -14.26
N LEU A 88 5.82 -6.25 -14.16
CA LEU A 88 7.10 -6.14 -14.86
C LEU A 88 8.23 -6.50 -13.91
N LEU A 89 8.74 -7.73 -14.02
CA LEU A 89 9.71 -8.30 -13.08
C LEU A 89 11.09 -8.46 -13.71
N PHE A 90 12.12 -8.10 -12.95
CA PHE A 90 13.48 -8.54 -13.23
C PHE A 90 13.70 -9.99 -12.80
N ASP A 91 13.11 -10.41 -11.69
CA ASP A 91 13.13 -11.79 -11.23
C ASP A 91 11.74 -12.42 -11.38
N ASN A 92 11.56 -13.22 -12.42
CA ASN A 92 10.29 -13.91 -12.67
C ASN A 92 9.89 -14.86 -11.52
N ASP A 93 10.86 -15.29 -10.69
CA ASP A 93 10.64 -16.16 -9.54
C ASP A 93 10.16 -15.39 -8.30
N LEU A 94 10.17 -14.05 -8.30
CA LEU A 94 9.57 -13.26 -7.21
C LEU A 94 8.10 -13.67 -6.96
N ILE A 95 7.38 -14.01 -8.03
CA ILE A 95 6.05 -14.61 -7.96
C ILE A 95 6.11 -16.02 -8.56
N ARG A 96 5.77 -17.04 -7.78
CA ARG A 96 5.51 -18.39 -8.32
C ARG A 96 4.01 -18.59 -8.49
N VAL A 97 3.63 -19.16 -9.63
CA VAL A 97 2.21 -19.37 -9.97
C VAL A 97 1.95 -20.85 -10.05
N ASP A 98 1.10 -21.35 -9.16
CA ASP A 98 0.56 -22.70 -9.22
C ASP A 98 -0.75 -22.65 -10.02
N VAL A 99 -0.66 -22.96 -11.30
CA VAL A 99 -1.80 -22.92 -12.23
C VAL A 99 -2.86 -23.95 -11.86
N ALA A 100 -2.46 -25.11 -11.33
CA ALA A 100 -3.38 -26.19 -10.99
C ALA A 100 -4.20 -25.84 -9.74
N ALA A 101 -3.54 -25.33 -8.70
CA ALA A 101 -4.19 -24.90 -7.46
C ALA A 101 -4.77 -23.47 -7.55
N ARG A 102 -4.49 -22.74 -8.63
CA ARG A 102 -4.82 -21.33 -8.85
C ARG A 102 -4.34 -20.43 -7.72
N ARG A 103 -3.06 -20.55 -7.40
CA ARG A 103 -2.38 -19.79 -6.32
C ARG A 103 -1.23 -18.96 -6.86
N ASN A 104 -1.07 -17.79 -6.29
CA ASN A 104 0.12 -16.97 -6.41
C ASN A 104 0.93 -17.08 -5.11
N LEU A 105 2.23 -17.23 -5.25
CA LEU A 105 3.18 -17.37 -4.15
C LEU A 105 4.22 -16.25 -4.25
N LEU A 106 4.24 -15.35 -3.27
CA LEU A 106 5.19 -14.23 -3.22
C LEU A 106 6.46 -14.63 -2.47
N ARG A 107 7.63 -14.38 -3.07
CA ARG A 107 8.91 -14.51 -2.38
C ARG A 107 9.12 -13.33 -1.43
N ILE A 108 9.52 -13.64 -0.20
CA ILE A 108 9.93 -12.69 0.82
C ILE A 108 11.31 -13.09 1.33
N ASP A 109 12.29 -12.18 1.28
CA ASP A 109 13.70 -12.47 1.49
C ASP A 109 14.14 -12.14 2.94
N TYR A 110 13.79 -13.02 3.87
CA TYR A 110 14.16 -12.87 5.29
C TYR A 110 15.67 -13.11 5.52
N PRO A 111 16.25 -12.63 6.64
CA PRO A 111 17.68 -12.78 6.93
C PRO A 111 18.19 -14.24 6.98
N ASP A 112 17.33 -15.21 7.28
CA ASP A 112 17.63 -16.65 7.32
C ASP A 112 17.36 -17.36 5.98
N GLY A 113 16.74 -16.69 5.03
CA GLY A 113 16.52 -17.18 3.67
C GLY A 113 15.16 -16.79 3.05
N PRO A 114 15.01 -16.96 1.72
CA PRO A 114 13.77 -16.66 1.02
C PRO A 114 12.64 -17.63 1.39
N ARG A 115 11.41 -17.10 1.49
CA ARG A 115 10.20 -17.90 1.74
C ARG A 115 9.09 -17.51 0.76
N TYR A 116 8.30 -18.48 0.35
CA TYR A 116 7.15 -18.26 -0.52
C TYR A 116 5.85 -18.27 0.30
N VAL A 117 5.15 -17.14 0.31
CA VAL A 117 3.88 -16.95 1.02
C VAL A 117 2.72 -17.03 0.04
N ASP A 118 1.67 -17.76 0.39
CA ASP A 118 0.44 -17.83 -0.41
C ASP A 118 -0.34 -16.53 -0.30
N ILE A 119 -0.34 -15.77 -1.39
CA ILE A 119 -1.04 -14.49 -1.50
C ILE A 119 -2.35 -14.65 -2.29
N SER A 120 -2.93 -15.85 -2.26
CA SER A 120 -4.21 -16.17 -2.91
C SER A 120 -5.23 -16.80 -1.96
N VAL A 121 -5.05 -16.60 -0.65
CA VAL A 121 -6.00 -17.02 0.39
C VAL A 121 -7.34 -16.35 0.16
N ARG A 122 -8.38 -17.18 -0.01
CA ARG A 122 -9.76 -16.74 -0.24
C ARG A 122 -10.53 -16.79 1.07
N ASP A 123 -10.48 -15.69 1.81
CA ASP A 123 -11.15 -15.59 3.11
C ASP A 123 -11.65 -14.16 3.34
N LEU A 124 -12.41 -13.97 4.41
CA LEU A 124 -12.79 -12.67 4.91
C LEU A 124 -11.56 -11.92 5.42
N GLN A 125 -11.59 -10.60 5.26
CA GLN A 125 -10.52 -9.70 5.69
C GLN A 125 -10.09 -9.91 7.15
N ASN A 126 -11.04 -10.24 8.04
CA ASN A 126 -10.77 -10.46 9.46
C ASN A 126 -9.99 -11.76 9.75
N ASN A 127 -9.90 -12.67 8.77
CA ASN A 127 -9.24 -13.97 8.91
C ASN A 127 -7.85 -14.01 8.27
N VAL A 128 -7.49 -12.99 7.50
CA VAL A 128 -6.15 -12.85 6.90
C VAL A 128 -5.45 -11.67 7.55
N PRO A 129 -4.17 -11.77 7.95
CA PRO A 129 -3.42 -10.60 8.41
C PRO A 129 -3.24 -9.57 7.29
N ALA A 130 -3.17 -8.29 7.64
CA ALA A 130 -2.74 -7.26 6.70
C ALA A 130 -1.28 -7.49 6.27
N PHE A 131 -0.94 -7.11 5.04
CA PHE A 131 0.44 -7.22 4.55
C PHE A 131 1.19 -5.90 4.76
N ASN A 132 2.20 -5.91 5.63
CA ASN A 132 2.98 -4.72 5.91
C ASN A 132 4.19 -4.59 4.96
N TYR A 133 3.97 -3.98 3.81
CA TYR A 133 4.99 -3.74 2.78
C TYR A 133 6.14 -2.80 3.22
N MET A 134 6.04 -2.16 4.38
CA MET A 134 7.14 -1.35 4.95
C MET A 134 8.12 -2.16 5.77
N ILE A 135 7.77 -3.39 6.16
CA ILE A 135 8.59 -4.25 7.03
C ILE A 135 8.95 -5.56 6.32
N GLU A 136 8.03 -6.14 5.55
CA GLU A 136 8.31 -7.42 4.89
C GLU A 136 9.32 -7.22 3.74
N PRO A 137 10.43 -7.98 3.70
CA PRO A 137 11.53 -7.78 2.76
C PRO A 137 11.22 -8.37 1.37
N VAL A 138 10.17 -7.85 0.73
CA VAL A 138 9.88 -8.10 -0.68
C VAL A 138 10.77 -7.19 -1.51
N ARG A 139 11.58 -7.78 -2.39
CA ARG A 139 12.46 -7.07 -3.32
C ARG A 139 12.50 -7.82 -4.65
N ASP A 140 12.40 -7.08 -5.74
CA ASP A 140 12.73 -7.60 -7.05
C ASP A 140 14.26 -7.53 -7.27
N ALA A 141 14.77 -8.26 -8.26
CA ALA A 141 16.14 -8.07 -8.72
C ALA A 141 16.31 -6.70 -9.40
N THR A 142 17.56 -6.27 -9.58
CA THR A 142 17.87 -5.01 -10.29
C THR A 142 18.17 -5.20 -11.78
N THR A 143 18.31 -6.45 -12.23
CA THR A 143 18.54 -6.85 -13.62
C THR A 143 17.82 -8.17 -13.90
N LEU A 144 17.48 -8.42 -15.17
CA LEU A 144 16.74 -9.62 -15.58
C LEU A 144 17.49 -10.88 -15.17
N GLN A 145 16.87 -11.69 -14.31
CA GLN A 145 17.40 -12.98 -13.90
C GLN A 145 17.08 -14.06 -14.95
N PRO A 146 17.92 -15.12 -15.05
CA PRO A 146 17.59 -16.26 -15.89
C PRO A 146 16.25 -16.87 -15.47
N LEU A 147 15.41 -17.23 -16.44
CA LEU A 147 14.09 -17.82 -16.17
C LEU A 147 13.84 -19.06 -17.04
N PRO A 148 13.09 -20.05 -16.53
CA PRO A 148 12.71 -21.21 -17.33
C PRO A 148 11.65 -20.84 -18.37
N LEU A 149 11.65 -21.55 -19.49
CA LEU A 149 10.58 -21.53 -20.48
C LEU A 149 10.01 -22.94 -20.65
N THR A 150 8.70 -23.06 -20.74
CA THR A 150 8.00 -24.33 -20.98
C THR A 150 7.54 -24.45 -22.42
N GLU A 151 7.79 -25.59 -23.06
CA GLU A 151 7.41 -25.87 -24.44
C GLU A 151 5.98 -25.43 -24.75
N GLY A 152 5.82 -24.65 -25.82
CA GLY A 152 4.51 -24.21 -26.32
C GLY A 152 3.84 -23.07 -25.52
N LEU A 153 4.35 -22.68 -24.35
CA LEU A 153 3.85 -21.55 -23.57
C LEU A 153 4.57 -20.25 -23.96
N ASN A 154 3.82 -19.21 -24.32
CA ASN A 154 4.42 -17.93 -24.68
C ASN A 154 4.91 -17.20 -23.41
N GLN A 155 6.11 -16.65 -23.43
CA GLN A 155 6.63 -15.75 -22.41
C GLN A 155 6.84 -14.36 -23.02
N GLN A 156 6.24 -13.34 -22.41
CA GLN A 156 6.35 -11.95 -22.85
C GLN A 156 7.48 -11.22 -22.10
N PHE A 157 8.15 -10.31 -22.79
CA PHE A 157 9.19 -9.43 -22.26
C PHE A 157 8.86 -7.99 -22.60
N TRP A 158 9.11 -7.10 -21.64
CA TRP A 158 8.97 -5.66 -21.76
C TRP A 158 10.34 -5.01 -21.79
N ILE A 159 10.62 -4.25 -22.83
CA ILE A 159 11.82 -3.42 -22.97
C ILE A 159 11.40 -1.98 -22.69
N THR A 160 12.10 -1.30 -21.80
CA THR A 160 11.98 0.15 -21.66
C THR A 160 13.25 0.79 -22.17
N VAL A 161 13.09 1.68 -23.14
CA VAL A 161 14.16 2.51 -23.69
C VAL A 161 14.02 3.92 -23.12
N HIS A 162 15.09 4.49 -22.57
CA HIS A 162 15.14 5.88 -22.13
C HIS A 162 16.19 6.63 -22.92
N ALA A 163 15.80 7.70 -23.61
CA ALA A 163 16.75 8.60 -24.26
C ALA A 163 17.11 9.71 -23.26
N PRO A 164 18.37 9.83 -22.80
CA PRO A 164 18.80 10.97 -21.98
C PRO A 164 18.44 12.31 -22.62
N ASP A 165 18.25 13.35 -21.81
CA ASP A 165 17.91 14.70 -22.27
C ASP A 165 18.85 15.20 -23.37
N ASP A 166 20.15 14.91 -23.27
CA ASP A 166 21.21 15.33 -24.18
C ASP A 166 21.59 14.26 -25.23
N ALA A 167 20.83 13.17 -25.34
CA ALA A 167 21.08 12.11 -26.30
C ALA A 167 21.12 12.68 -27.73
N PRO A 168 22.22 12.47 -28.49
CA PRO A 168 22.29 12.92 -29.87
C PRO A 168 21.18 12.27 -30.71
N PRO A 169 20.46 13.05 -31.54
CA PRO A 169 19.46 12.49 -32.43
C PRO A 169 20.07 11.51 -33.44
N GLY A 170 19.29 10.50 -33.81
CA GLY A 170 19.70 9.51 -34.79
C GLY A 170 19.26 8.10 -34.44
N ARG A 171 19.81 7.12 -35.16
CA ARG A 171 19.46 5.71 -35.01
C ARG A 171 20.50 4.99 -34.15
N TYR A 172 20.03 4.43 -33.04
CA TYR A 172 20.78 3.56 -32.16
C TYR A 172 20.38 2.11 -32.38
N THR A 173 21.32 1.19 -32.22
CA THR A 173 21.06 -0.25 -32.31
C THR A 173 21.59 -0.99 -31.10
N SER A 174 20.88 -2.05 -30.71
CA SER A 174 21.28 -3.04 -29.71
C SER A 174 20.98 -4.44 -30.21
N SER A 175 21.88 -5.39 -29.94
CA SER A 175 21.65 -6.81 -30.18
C SER A 175 21.22 -7.48 -28.89
N LEU A 176 20.06 -8.11 -28.88
CA LEU A 176 19.54 -8.92 -27.78
C LEU A 176 19.86 -10.39 -28.04
N GLN A 177 20.96 -10.88 -27.48
CA GLN A 177 21.36 -12.29 -27.63
C GLN A 177 20.56 -13.17 -26.66
N LEU A 178 19.92 -14.21 -27.20
CA LEU A 178 19.17 -15.19 -26.43
C LEU A 178 20.08 -16.38 -26.14
N MET A 179 20.25 -16.71 -24.86
CA MET A 179 21.00 -17.89 -24.42
C MET A 179 20.03 -18.88 -23.77
N ALA A 180 19.94 -20.10 -24.29
CA ALA A 180 19.16 -21.18 -23.70
C ALA A 180 20.11 -22.20 -23.09
N ASP A 181 20.03 -22.39 -21.77
CA ASP A 181 20.84 -23.34 -21.02
C ASP A 181 22.35 -23.10 -21.21
N GLY A 182 22.75 -21.82 -21.29
CA GLY A 182 24.12 -21.38 -21.54
C GLY A 182 24.59 -21.42 -23.00
N ALA A 183 23.77 -21.92 -23.94
CA ALA A 183 24.08 -21.98 -25.36
C ALA A 183 23.33 -20.89 -26.17
N PRO A 184 23.94 -20.29 -27.21
CA PRO A 184 23.25 -19.35 -28.09
C PRO A 184 22.02 -19.97 -28.76
N ALA A 185 20.87 -19.29 -28.67
CA ALA A 185 19.58 -19.73 -29.20
C ALA A 185 18.99 -18.79 -30.27
N GLY A 186 19.64 -17.66 -30.52
CA GLY A 186 19.21 -16.65 -31.50
C GLY A 186 19.51 -15.24 -31.01
N ALA A 187 19.11 -14.24 -31.80
CA ALA A 187 19.18 -12.84 -31.39
C ALA A 187 18.04 -12.02 -32.00
N LEU A 188 17.68 -10.92 -31.34
CA LEU A 188 16.80 -9.88 -31.85
C LEU A 188 17.60 -8.60 -32.02
N SER A 189 17.39 -7.88 -33.12
CA SER A 189 17.92 -6.52 -33.31
C SER A 189 16.91 -5.51 -32.80
N LEU A 190 17.30 -4.64 -31.88
CA LEU A 190 16.52 -3.48 -31.46
C LEU A 190 17.06 -2.23 -32.15
N GLU A 191 16.23 -1.56 -32.94
CA GLU A 191 16.54 -0.25 -33.52
C GLU A 191 15.70 0.85 -32.87
N VAL A 192 16.38 1.88 -32.36
CA VAL A 192 15.78 3.01 -31.66
C VAL A 192 16.10 4.28 -32.42
N THR A 193 15.09 5.06 -32.79
CA THR A 193 15.30 6.40 -33.37
C THR A 193 15.07 7.48 -32.32
N VAL A 194 16.11 8.23 -31.96
CA VAL A 194 16.02 9.42 -31.10
C VAL A 194 15.71 10.63 -31.97
N HIS A 195 14.55 11.26 -31.75
CA HIS A 195 14.11 12.43 -32.51
C HIS A 195 14.90 13.70 -32.12
N PRO A 196 15.05 14.68 -33.04
CA PRO A 196 15.76 15.94 -32.80
C PRO A 196 14.89 16.97 -32.06
N PHE A 197 14.11 16.52 -31.09
CA PHE A 197 13.28 17.37 -30.25
C PHE A 197 13.04 16.74 -28.88
N ARG A 198 12.67 17.59 -27.93
CA ARG A 198 12.21 17.21 -26.59
C ARG A 198 10.71 17.43 -26.48
N LEU A 199 10.06 16.59 -25.70
CA LEU A 199 8.64 16.74 -25.39
C LEU A 199 8.45 17.76 -24.26
N PRO A 200 7.58 18.78 -24.44
CA PRO A 200 7.23 19.72 -23.38
C PRO A 200 6.42 19.01 -22.28
N ARG A 201 6.18 19.70 -21.17
CA ARG A 201 5.11 19.29 -20.24
C ARG A 201 3.76 19.22 -20.96
N PRO A 202 2.90 18.28 -20.59
CA PRO A 202 1.59 18.13 -21.22
C PRO A 202 0.73 19.39 -20.95
N ARG A 203 0.13 19.93 -22.00
CA ARG A 203 -0.78 21.09 -21.92
C ARG A 203 -2.19 20.67 -22.29
N THR A 204 -3.18 21.45 -21.88
CA THR A 204 -4.58 21.15 -22.22
C THR A 204 -4.84 21.35 -23.72
N ASN A 205 -5.89 20.72 -24.24
CA ASN A 205 -6.28 20.85 -25.64
C ASN A 205 -6.84 22.24 -25.99
N TYR A 206 -7.51 22.87 -25.03
CA TYR A 206 -8.23 24.13 -25.22
C TYR A 206 -7.37 25.37 -24.94
N ASP A 207 -6.37 25.26 -24.06
CA ASP A 207 -5.46 26.34 -23.67
C ASP A 207 -4.04 25.80 -23.46
N LEU A 208 -3.10 26.19 -24.35
CA LEU A 208 -1.72 25.70 -24.32
C LEU A 208 -0.88 26.29 -23.20
N ASP A 209 -1.36 27.30 -22.48
CA ASP A 209 -0.69 27.84 -21.29
C ASP A 209 -1.07 27.05 -20.02
N ARG A 210 -2.15 26.26 -20.07
CA ARG A 210 -2.61 25.41 -18.96
C ARG A 210 -2.02 24.02 -19.06
N GLU A 211 -1.54 23.52 -17.93
CA GLU A 211 -1.00 22.17 -17.81
C GLU A 211 -2.11 21.12 -17.78
N TYR A 212 -1.83 19.96 -18.36
CA TYR A 212 -2.64 18.76 -18.22
C TYR A 212 -2.06 17.91 -17.09
N TYR A 213 -2.72 17.91 -15.93
CA TYR A 213 -2.18 17.43 -14.68
C TYR A 213 -2.21 15.91 -14.54
N GLY A 214 -1.11 15.35 -14.03
CA GLY A 214 -1.03 13.99 -13.50
C GLY A 214 -0.94 14.04 -11.98
N THR A 215 -2.07 13.77 -11.30
CA THR A 215 -2.19 13.88 -9.83
C THR A 215 -2.74 12.57 -9.23
N LEU A 216 -2.39 12.31 -7.97
CA LEU A 216 -2.77 11.13 -7.18
C LEU A 216 -3.21 11.60 -5.79
N MET A 217 -4.38 11.19 -5.30
CA MET A 217 -4.99 11.76 -4.10
C MET A 217 -4.44 11.21 -2.78
N HIS A 218 -4.16 9.91 -2.68
CA HIS A 218 -3.91 9.24 -1.40
C HIS A 218 -2.67 8.32 -1.37
N HIS A 219 -2.32 7.88 -0.15
CA HIS A 219 -1.36 6.83 0.25
C HIS A 219 0.12 6.95 -0.09
N ILE A 220 0.57 8.05 -0.70
CA ILE A 220 1.99 8.29 -0.91
C ILE A 220 2.45 9.37 0.08
N ASN A 221 2.63 8.96 1.32
CA ASN A 221 2.77 9.86 2.45
C ASN A 221 3.83 9.33 3.43
N LEU A 222 4.74 10.20 3.87
CA LEU A 222 5.81 9.82 4.80
C LEU A 222 5.26 9.45 6.19
N SER A 223 4.18 10.09 6.67
CA SER A 223 3.57 9.75 7.96
C SER A 223 2.96 8.37 7.94
N ASP A 224 2.26 8.00 6.85
CA ASP A 224 1.62 6.67 6.73
C ASP A 224 2.68 5.58 6.63
N GLN A 225 3.75 5.82 5.88
CA GLN A 225 4.89 4.90 5.79
C GLN A 225 5.61 4.76 7.15
N LEU A 226 5.71 5.83 7.93
CA LEU A 226 6.25 5.78 9.29
C LEU A 226 5.29 5.06 10.23
N GLU A 227 3.98 5.23 10.11
CA GLU A 227 3.00 4.51 10.91
C GLU A 227 3.11 3.00 10.68
N LEU A 228 3.29 2.57 9.43
CA LEU A 228 3.45 1.17 9.05
C LEU A 228 4.83 0.60 9.40
N GLY A 229 5.92 1.30 9.04
CA GLY A 229 7.29 0.77 9.11
C GLY A 229 8.08 1.14 10.35
N LYS A 230 7.67 2.18 11.07
CA LYS A 230 8.34 2.77 12.24
C LYS A 230 9.82 3.14 12.02
N ASN A 231 10.28 3.24 10.77
CA ASN A 231 11.69 3.45 10.42
C ASN A 231 11.79 4.58 9.39
N ARG A 232 12.36 5.71 9.80
CA ARG A 232 12.48 6.91 8.96
C ARG A 232 13.42 6.71 7.79
N GLY A 233 14.58 6.08 8.03
CA GLY A 233 15.55 5.83 6.97
C GLY A 233 14.98 4.98 5.83
N ILE A 234 14.20 3.94 6.16
CA ILE A 234 13.51 3.11 5.15
C ILE A 234 12.42 3.92 4.45
N ALA A 235 11.55 4.60 5.21
CA ALA A 235 10.43 5.36 4.66
C ALA A 235 10.88 6.47 3.69
N GLU A 236 11.93 7.23 4.02
CA GLU A 236 12.43 8.28 3.13
C GLU A 236 13.09 7.75 1.85
N ARG A 237 13.86 6.66 1.95
CA ARG A 237 14.46 6.02 0.77
C ARG A 237 13.39 5.47 -0.17
N ARG A 238 12.37 4.82 0.41
CA ARG A 238 11.22 4.30 -0.33
C ARG A 238 10.45 5.43 -1.00
N LEU A 239 10.04 6.46 -0.25
CA LEU A 239 9.33 7.62 -0.78
C LEU A 239 10.13 8.31 -1.89
N LEU A 240 11.46 8.39 -1.78
CA LEU A 240 12.31 8.93 -2.85
C LEU A 240 12.25 8.08 -4.13
N ALA A 241 12.29 6.75 -4.00
CA ALA A 241 12.16 5.84 -5.14
C ALA A 241 10.77 5.95 -5.79
N GLU A 242 9.73 6.01 -4.98
CA GLU A 242 8.33 6.22 -5.42
C GLU A 242 8.17 7.54 -6.19
N MET A 243 8.65 8.66 -5.64
CA MET A 243 8.57 9.97 -6.30
C MET A 243 9.35 10.01 -7.62
N ARG A 244 10.50 9.33 -7.70
CA ARG A 244 11.27 9.22 -8.95
C ARG A 244 10.53 8.39 -9.99
N ASN A 245 9.89 7.29 -9.57
CA ASN A 245 9.08 6.47 -10.45
C ASN A 245 7.88 7.28 -10.99
N MET A 246 7.12 7.95 -10.12
CA MET A 246 6.02 8.83 -10.53
C MET A 246 6.46 9.94 -11.50
N ARG A 247 7.61 10.57 -11.24
CA ARG A 247 8.18 11.57 -12.16
C ARG A 247 8.46 10.99 -13.54
N ALA A 248 9.02 9.78 -13.61
CA ALA A 248 9.27 9.08 -14.87
C ALA A 248 7.98 8.70 -15.62
N HIS A 249 6.83 8.70 -14.93
CA HIS A 249 5.51 8.37 -15.48
C HIS A 249 4.60 9.60 -15.63
N ASN A 250 5.15 10.82 -15.61
CA ASN A 250 4.42 12.08 -15.72
C ASN A 250 3.36 12.33 -14.61
N MET A 251 3.42 11.61 -13.49
CA MET A 251 2.60 11.89 -12.29
C MET A 251 3.33 12.93 -11.45
N LEU A 252 3.25 14.18 -11.90
CA LEU A 252 4.11 15.27 -11.43
C LEU A 252 3.58 16.01 -10.21
N HIS A 253 2.30 15.83 -9.86
CA HIS A 253 1.65 16.60 -8.80
C HIS A 253 0.86 15.71 -7.81
N PRO A 254 1.48 14.69 -7.19
CA PRO A 254 0.79 13.90 -6.18
C PRO A 254 0.40 14.76 -4.98
N HIS A 255 -0.75 14.45 -4.38
CA HIS A 255 -1.20 15.11 -3.15
C HIS A 255 -0.17 14.94 -2.05
N SER A 256 0.11 16.03 -1.36
CA SER A 256 1.21 16.14 -0.39
C SER A 256 0.68 16.61 0.97
N PRO A 257 1.46 16.45 2.06
CA PRO A 257 1.05 16.92 3.38
C PRO A 257 0.75 18.42 3.41
N GLY A 258 -0.44 18.80 3.89
CA GLY A 258 -0.87 20.19 4.02
C GLY A 258 -0.72 20.81 5.40
N PHE A 259 0.09 20.23 6.30
CA PHE A 259 0.25 20.67 7.70
C PHE A 259 -1.06 20.65 8.52
N ASP A 260 -1.93 19.67 8.23
CA ASP A 260 -3.22 19.52 8.88
C ASP A 260 -3.16 19.06 10.34
N ASP A 261 -2.07 18.39 10.72
CA ASP A 261 -1.80 17.97 12.09
C ASP A 261 -0.44 18.53 12.53
N PRO A 262 -0.41 19.43 13.55
CA PRO A 262 0.83 19.98 14.06
C PRO A 262 1.85 18.96 14.57
N GLN A 263 1.41 17.75 14.97
CA GLN A 263 2.31 16.69 15.41
C GLN A 263 3.18 16.15 14.26
N HIS A 264 2.75 16.35 13.02
CA HIS A 264 3.41 15.83 11.82
C HIS A 264 4.18 16.90 11.03
N ASP A 265 4.37 18.11 11.54
CA ASP A 265 5.01 19.21 10.81
C ASP A 265 6.41 18.88 10.30
N ASP A 266 7.24 18.31 11.16
CA ASP A 266 8.63 17.98 10.78
C ASP A 266 8.66 16.85 9.73
N ILE A 267 7.73 15.90 9.83
CA ILE A 267 7.54 14.85 8.82
C ILE A 267 7.06 15.44 7.49
N ALA A 268 6.12 16.38 7.52
CA ALA A 268 5.64 17.09 6.33
C ALA A 268 6.77 17.89 5.63
N LYS A 269 7.61 18.60 6.40
CA LYS A 269 8.80 19.29 5.83
C LYS A 269 9.75 18.30 5.16
N ARG A 270 10.01 17.14 5.79
CA ARG A 270 10.87 16.09 5.24
C ARG A 270 10.27 15.45 3.99
N HIS A 271 8.95 15.26 3.93
CA HIS A 271 8.24 14.83 2.73
C HIS A 271 8.52 15.77 1.54
N TYR A 272 8.35 17.08 1.71
CA TYR A 272 8.68 18.05 0.65
C TYR A 272 10.17 18.09 0.29
N ALA A 273 11.07 17.81 1.24
CA ALA A 273 12.49 17.68 0.95
C ALA A 273 12.77 16.46 0.05
N VAL A 274 12.10 15.33 0.30
CA VAL A 274 12.17 14.13 -0.55
C VAL A 274 11.60 14.40 -1.94
N MET A 275 10.44 15.05 -2.05
CA MET A 275 9.87 15.43 -3.35
C MET A 275 10.82 16.34 -4.14
N ARG A 276 11.46 17.32 -3.49
CA ARG A 276 12.46 18.18 -4.12
C ARG A 276 13.69 17.39 -4.59
N ALA A 277 14.17 16.45 -3.78
CA ALA A 277 15.27 15.55 -4.15
C ALA A 277 14.92 14.57 -5.28
N ALA A 278 13.63 14.25 -5.45
CA ALA A 278 13.13 13.46 -6.57
C ALA A 278 12.96 14.28 -7.87
N GLY A 279 13.08 15.62 -7.80
CA GLY A 279 12.89 16.51 -8.94
C GLY A 279 11.42 16.80 -9.26
N MET A 280 10.52 16.65 -8.27
CA MET A 280 9.08 16.91 -8.44
C MET A 280 8.82 18.42 -8.59
N PRO A 281 7.93 18.83 -9.51
CA PRO A 281 7.48 20.21 -9.58
C PRO A 281 6.54 20.50 -8.41
N LEU A 282 6.97 21.37 -7.51
CA LEU A 282 6.19 21.72 -6.32
C LEU A 282 5.22 22.89 -6.54
N LYS A 283 5.03 23.32 -7.80
CA LYS A 283 4.13 24.41 -8.19
C LYS A 283 3.36 24.06 -9.47
N PRO A 284 2.02 24.11 -9.47
CA PRO A 284 1.17 24.17 -8.27
C PRO A 284 1.33 22.92 -7.39
N ALA A 285 0.87 22.98 -6.15
CA ALA A 285 0.82 21.83 -5.24
C ALA A 285 -0.63 21.49 -4.86
N TRP A 286 -0.88 20.25 -4.46
CA TRP A 286 -2.14 19.79 -3.87
C TRP A 286 -1.84 19.35 -2.45
N ALA A 287 -2.36 20.07 -1.44
CA ALA A 287 -1.87 19.87 -0.08
C ALA A 287 -2.87 20.18 1.04
N GLY A 288 -3.47 19.12 1.57
CA GLY A 288 -4.32 19.15 2.76
C GLY A 288 -5.68 19.80 2.57
N ARG A 289 -6.39 20.01 3.68
CA ARG A 289 -7.83 20.35 3.67
C ARG A 289 -8.15 21.84 3.68
N ALA A 290 -9.32 22.19 3.13
CA ALA A 290 -9.87 23.54 3.01
C ALA A 290 -10.99 23.85 4.01
N MET A 291 -11.32 22.93 4.92
CA MET A 291 -12.46 23.06 5.85
C MET A 291 -12.15 22.49 7.25
N ASP A 292 -12.98 22.85 8.24
CA ASP A 292 -12.93 22.28 9.59
C ASP A 292 -13.64 20.91 9.62
N ALA A 293 -12.84 19.84 9.73
CA ALA A 293 -13.36 18.47 9.70
C ALA A 293 -14.34 18.17 10.84
N SER A 294 -14.16 18.78 12.01
CA SER A 294 -15.01 18.51 13.17
C SER A 294 -16.45 18.99 12.94
N TRP A 295 -16.62 20.14 12.29
CA TRP A 295 -17.92 20.66 11.89
C TRP A 295 -18.63 19.73 10.92
N PHE A 296 -17.91 19.18 9.94
CA PHE A 296 -18.48 18.25 8.98
C PHE A 296 -18.89 16.92 9.63
N VAL A 297 -18.04 16.36 10.50
CA VAL A 297 -18.36 15.13 11.26
C VAL A 297 -19.59 15.31 12.13
N GLN A 298 -19.72 16.45 12.82
CA GLN A 298 -20.91 16.77 13.62
C GLN A 298 -22.19 16.74 12.76
N ARG A 299 -22.13 17.23 11.51
CA ARG A 299 -23.25 17.18 10.58
C ARG A 299 -23.56 15.75 10.10
N LEU A 300 -22.55 14.91 9.89
CA LEU A 300 -22.81 13.50 9.57
C LEU A 300 -23.56 12.78 10.70
N GLN A 301 -23.36 13.21 11.95
CA GLN A 301 -24.06 12.69 13.11
C GLN A 301 -25.47 13.28 13.27
N ASP A 302 -25.65 14.60 13.04
CA ASP A 302 -26.96 15.24 12.95
C ASP A 302 -27.07 16.09 11.67
N PRO A 303 -27.72 15.58 10.62
CA PRO A 303 -27.87 16.27 9.33
C PRO A 303 -28.59 17.62 9.40
N ARG A 304 -29.27 17.93 10.51
CA ARG A 304 -29.92 19.23 10.75
C ARG A 304 -28.92 20.30 11.18
N THR A 305 -27.70 19.92 11.57
CA THR A 305 -26.65 20.87 11.94
C THR A 305 -26.27 21.70 10.72
N SER A 306 -26.48 23.00 10.84
CA SER A 306 -26.26 24.01 9.80
C SER A 306 -25.88 25.33 10.47
N PRO A 307 -25.24 26.26 9.75
CA PRO A 307 -24.98 27.61 10.28
C PRO A 307 -26.24 28.30 10.83
N GLU A 308 -27.42 27.99 10.29
CA GLU A 308 -28.71 28.57 10.70
C GLU A 308 -29.27 27.92 11.98
N THR A 309 -29.00 26.64 12.21
CA THR A 309 -29.54 25.86 13.34
C THR A 309 -28.58 25.78 14.53
N ASP A 310 -27.26 25.92 14.29
CA ASP A 310 -26.20 26.00 15.30
C ASP A 310 -25.19 27.12 14.96
N PRO A 311 -25.59 28.40 15.11
CA PRO A 311 -24.73 29.53 14.78
C PRO A 311 -23.50 29.62 15.68
N GLU A 312 -23.60 29.24 16.96
CA GLU A 312 -22.46 29.30 17.90
C GLU A 312 -21.41 28.24 17.57
N GLY A 313 -21.83 26.99 17.31
CA GLY A 313 -20.94 25.92 16.87
C GLY A 313 -20.25 26.25 15.55
N PHE A 314 -20.98 26.84 14.61
CA PHE A 314 -20.41 27.27 13.34
C PHE A 314 -19.37 28.40 13.51
N GLN A 315 -19.63 29.39 14.36
CA GLN A 315 -18.64 30.43 14.67
C GLN A 315 -17.38 29.85 15.32
N ALA A 316 -17.53 28.88 16.22
CA ALA A 316 -16.39 28.20 16.83
C ALA A 316 -15.59 27.39 15.79
N ALA A 317 -16.25 26.70 14.86
CA ALA A 317 -15.61 26.00 13.74
C ALA A 317 -14.88 26.97 12.82
N MET A 318 -15.48 28.10 12.46
CA MET A 318 -14.82 29.14 11.68
C MET A 318 -13.60 29.73 12.39
N ALA A 319 -13.66 29.92 13.71
CA ALA A 319 -12.50 30.39 14.48
C ALA A 319 -11.34 29.39 14.47
N ARG A 320 -11.62 28.09 14.64
CA ARG A 320 -10.62 27.02 14.51
C ARG A 320 -10.04 26.97 13.10
N HIS A 321 -10.90 27.00 12.08
CA HIS A 321 -10.50 27.01 10.67
C HIS A 321 -9.56 28.17 10.35
N ARG A 322 -9.88 29.39 10.80
CA ARG A 322 -9.03 30.56 10.58
C ARG A 322 -7.64 30.38 11.16
N ALA A 323 -7.56 29.99 12.44
CA ALA A 323 -6.29 29.74 13.10
C ALA A 323 -5.48 28.64 12.39
N HIS A 324 -6.16 27.57 11.94
CA HIS A 324 -5.54 26.46 11.23
C HIS A 324 -5.00 26.87 9.85
N ILE A 325 -5.82 27.57 9.05
CA ILE A 325 -5.43 28.01 7.71
C ILE A 325 -4.36 29.10 7.75
N ASP A 326 -4.39 30.03 8.71
CA ASP A 326 -3.33 31.05 8.87
C ASP A 326 -1.97 30.40 9.15
N ARG A 327 -1.97 29.38 10.03
CA ARG A 327 -0.79 28.56 10.32
C ARG A 327 -0.33 27.79 9.08
N LYS A 328 -1.25 27.11 8.40
CA LYS A 328 -0.98 26.39 7.14
C LYS A 328 -0.37 27.31 6.08
N ALA A 329 -0.93 28.51 5.89
CA ALA A 329 -0.43 29.52 4.96
C ALA A 329 1.00 29.96 5.27
N THR A 330 1.35 30.03 6.55
CA THR A 330 2.72 30.34 7.00
C THR A 330 3.67 29.20 6.67
N LEU A 331 3.33 27.97 7.04
CA LEU A 331 4.19 26.80 6.87
C LEU A 331 4.40 26.43 5.39
N LEU A 332 3.32 26.42 4.58
CA LEU A 332 3.43 26.16 3.14
C LEU A 332 4.23 27.27 2.43
N GLN A 333 4.05 28.54 2.80
CA GLN A 333 4.85 29.63 2.24
C GLN A 333 6.34 29.47 2.59
N GLN A 334 6.67 29.00 3.80
CA GLN A 334 8.05 28.73 4.21
C GLN A 334 8.68 27.57 3.42
N VAL A 335 7.93 26.48 3.19
CA VAL A 335 8.47 25.25 2.58
C VAL A 335 8.46 25.30 1.05
N LEU A 336 7.43 25.89 0.45
CA LEU A 336 7.21 25.93 -1.00
C LEU A 336 7.54 27.28 -1.64
N GLY A 337 7.50 28.37 -0.87
CA GLY A 337 7.76 29.71 -1.39
C GLY A 337 6.60 30.35 -2.16
N HIS A 338 5.43 29.71 -2.24
CA HIS A 338 4.23 30.26 -2.89
C HIS A 338 2.94 29.74 -2.24
N ARG A 339 1.80 30.27 -2.70
CA ARG A 339 0.44 29.84 -2.30
C ARG A 339 -0.43 29.32 -3.44
N ASP A 340 0.16 29.12 -4.62
CA ASP A 340 -0.47 28.40 -5.74
C ASP A 340 -0.64 26.91 -5.40
N ILE A 341 -1.64 26.64 -4.55
CA ILE A 341 -1.84 25.37 -3.86
C ILE A 341 -3.34 25.09 -3.80
N TYR A 342 -3.75 23.92 -4.27
CA TYR A 342 -5.11 23.40 -4.18
C TYR A 342 -5.32 22.72 -2.81
N LEU A 343 -6.29 23.22 -2.05
CA LEU A 343 -6.74 22.62 -0.79
C LEU A 343 -8.01 21.81 -1.04
N TYR A 344 -8.08 20.63 -0.44
CA TYR A 344 -9.17 19.69 -0.64
C TYR A 344 -10.39 20.00 0.25
N GLY A 345 -11.57 20.07 -0.36
CA GLY A 345 -12.84 20.02 0.35
C GLY A 345 -13.15 18.64 0.91
N TRP A 346 -14.38 18.44 1.35
CA TRP A 346 -14.83 17.13 1.80
C TRP A 346 -14.99 16.15 0.63
N ASP A 347 -14.59 14.91 0.88
CA ASP A 347 -14.57 13.84 -0.11
C ASP A 347 -15.97 13.41 -0.56
N GLU A 348 -16.17 13.38 -1.87
CA GLU A 348 -17.43 13.07 -2.58
C GLU A 348 -18.66 13.74 -1.97
N ALA A 349 -18.47 14.98 -1.47
CA ALA A 349 -19.55 15.73 -0.87
C ALA A 349 -20.64 15.96 -1.92
N GLY A 350 -21.85 15.46 -1.63
CA GLY A 350 -23.00 15.79 -2.46
C GLY A 350 -23.19 17.31 -2.51
N PRO A 351 -23.89 17.83 -3.53
CA PRO A 351 -24.14 19.26 -3.72
C PRO A 351 -24.40 20.15 -2.52
N SER A 352 -25.25 19.69 -1.60
CA SER A 352 -25.54 20.45 -0.40
C SER A 352 -24.31 20.52 0.52
N GLY A 353 -23.55 19.44 0.64
CA GLY A 353 -22.29 19.38 1.40
C GLY A 353 -21.31 20.43 0.92
N VAL A 354 -21.00 20.43 -0.39
CA VAL A 354 -20.09 21.41 -1.01
C VAL A 354 -20.50 22.85 -0.69
N ARG A 355 -21.80 23.18 -0.81
CA ARG A 355 -22.29 24.53 -0.52
C ARG A 355 -22.08 24.96 0.93
N HIS A 356 -22.16 24.03 1.89
CA HIS A 356 -21.90 24.35 3.31
C HIS A 356 -20.42 24.61 3.59
N GLU A 357 -19.53 24.24 2.67
CA GLU A 357 -18.09 24.47 2.82
C GLU A 357 -17.65 25.85 2.29
N PHE A 358 -18.50 26.53 1.53
CA PHE A 358 -18.19 27.83 0.91
C PHE A 358 -17.63 28.88 1.87
N PRO A 359 -18.13 29.04 3.12
CA PRO A 359 -17.53 30.00 4.05
C PRO A 359 -16.08 29.65 4.44
N PHE A 360 -15.73 28.37 4.54
CA PHE A 360 -14.37 27.93 4.81
C PHE A 360 -13.47 28.16 3.59
N PHE A 361 -13.98 27.84 2.40
CA PHE A 361 -13.32 28.05 1.11
C PHE A 361 -12.99 29.53 0.88
N ALA A 362 -13.96 30.42 1.10
CA ALA A 362 -13.80 31.86 0.93
C ALA A 362 -12.67 32.42 1.82
N TYR A 363 -12.50 31.88 3.03
CA TYR A 363 -11.39 32.30 3.90
C TYR A 363 -10.04 31.82 3.37
N ALA A 364 -9.95 30.56 2.91
CA ALA A 364 -8.72 30.03 2.33
C ALA A 364 -8.32 30.79 1.05
N GLN A 365 -9.27 31.07 0.17
CA GLN A 365 -9.04 31.84 -1.06
C GLN A 365 -8.58 33.28 -0.78
N ARG A 366 -9.09 33.93 0.28
CA ARG A 366 -8.60 35.25 0.71
C ARG A 366 -7.10 35.25 1.00
N LEU A 367 -6.53 34.12 1.40
CA LEU A 367 -5.10 33.98 1.68
C LEU A 367 -4.28 33.58 0.44
N GLY A 368 -4.95 33.36 -0.70
CA GLY A 368 -4.36 33.03 -2.00
C GLY A 368 -4.35 31.55 -2.34
N PHE A 369 -5.02 30.70 -1.55
CA PHE A 369 -5.19 29.27 -1.88
C PHE A 369 -6.26 29.05 -2.95
N LYS A 370 -6.19 27.88 -3.59
CA LYS A 370 -7.19 27.37 -4.51
C LYS A 370 -7.99 26.24 -3.86
N ILE A 371 -9.19 26.00 -4.35
CA ILE A 371 -10.10 24.99 -3.80
C ILE A 371 -10.31 23.86 -4.80
N PHE A 372 -10.07 22.65 -4.34
CA PHE A 372 -10.31 21.41 -5.06
C PHE A 372 -11.43 20.61 -4.36
N ILE A 373 -12.37 20.07 -5.12
CA ILE A 373 -13.46 19.20 -4.63
C ILE A 373 -13.60 17.97 -5.53
N THR A 374 -14.25 16.92 -5.01
CA THR A 374 -14.64 15.74 -5.80
C THR A 374 -16.17 15.67 -5.92
N SER A 375 -16.66 15.16 -7.05
CA SER A 375 -18.10 14.90 -7.29
C SER A 375 -19.02 16.13 -7.16
N GLY A 376 -18.54 17.31 -7.54
CA GLY A 376 -19.34 18.54 -7.57
C GLY A 376 -20.38 18.58 -8.70
N VAL A 377 -21.29 19.56 -8.62
CA VAL A 377 -22.19 19.92 -9.74
C VAL A 377 -21.79 21.31 -10.21
N ALA A 378 -21.37 21.41 -11.48
CA ALA A 378 -20.75 22.62 -12.02
C ALA A 378 -21.62 23.87 -11.84
N GLU A 379 -22.92 23.78 -12.15
CA GLU A 379 -23.87 24.90 -12.04
C GLU A 379 -24.00 25.45 -10.61
N TRP A 380 -23.58 24.69 -9.61
CA TRP A 380 -23.74 25.02 -8.20
C TRP A 380 -22.43 25.38 -7.51
N ALA A 381 -21.28 24.97 -8.06
CA ALA A 381 -19.99 25.10 -7.39
C ALA A 381 -18.88 25.72 -8.25
N ALA A 382 -18.95 25.66 -9.58
CA ALA A 382 -17.84 26.07 -10.45
C ALA A 382 -17.44 27.54 -10.33
N PHE A 383 -18.32 28.40 -9.80
CA PHE A 383 -18.04 29.82 -9.56
C PHE A 383 -17.41 30.10 -8.17
N VAL A 384 -17.32 29.09 -7.30
CA VAL A 384 -16.69 29.19 -5.97
C VAL A 384 -15.38 28.43 -5.89
N VAL A 385 -15.27 27.28 -6.57
CA VAL A 385 -14.08 26.42 -6.51
C VAL A 385 -13.15 26.66 -7.70
N ASP A 386 -11.92 26.20 -7.58
CA ASP A 386 -10.88 26.34 -8.60
C ASP A 386 -10.65 25.05 -9.39
N ALA A 387 -11.03 23.91 -8.83
CA ALA A 387 -10.86 22.59 -9.42
C ALA A 387 -11.94 21.61 -8.96
N ASN A 388 -12.35 20.73 -9.86
CA ASN A 388 -13.23 19.59 -9.59
C ASN A 388 -12.67 18.30 -10.19
N ASP A 389 -13.05 17.18 -9.59
CA ASP A 389 -12.76 15.84 -10.09
C ASP A 389 -14.05 15.05 -10.33
N GLU A 390 -14.25 14.64 -11.59
CA GLU A 390 -15.46 13.98 -12.05
C GLU A 390 -15.41 12.46 -11.85
N PRO A 391 -16.45 11.84 -11.25
CA PRO A 391 -16.57 10.40 -11.21
C PRO A 391 -17.00 9.85 -12.58
N ALA A 392 -16.16 8.99 -13.16
CA ALA A 392 -16.51 8.08 -14.27
C ALA A 392 -17.15 8.74 -15.50
N SER A 393 -16.83 10.00 -15.78
CA SER A 393 -17.36 10.76 -16.92
C SER A 393 -16.22 11.30 -17.77
N ILE A 394 -16.28 11.02 -19.08
CA ILE A 394 -15.42 11.64 -20.10
C ILE A 394 -16.33 12.30 -21.12
N ARG A 395 -16.82 13.51 -20.82
CA ARG A 395 -17.74 14.25 -21.69
C ARG A 395 -17.30 15.69 -21.80
N ARG A 396 -17.09 16.14 -23.04
CA ARG A 396 -16.69 17.52 -23.32
C ARG A 396 -17.66 18.58 -22.79
N SER A 397 -18.96 18.30 -22.79
CA SER A 397 -19.95 19.23 -22.24
C SER A 397 -19.80 19.43 -20.73
N VAL A 398 -19.26 18.44 -20.01
CA VAL A 398 -19.05 18.54 -18.55
C VAL A 398 -17.86 19.43 -18.25
N SER A 399 -16.71 19.19 -18.89
CA SER A 399 -15.53 20.05 -18.73
C SER A 399 -15.81 21.50 -19.15
N GLU A 400 -16.50 21.71 -20.27
CA GLU A 400 -16.89 23.05 -20.72
C GLU A 400 -17.76 23.80 -19.70
N THR A 401 -18.63 23.10 -18.96
CA THR A 401 -19.48 23.72 -17.93
C THR A 401 -18.66 24.13 -16.71
N TRP A 402 -17.69 23.32 -16.28
CA TRP A 402 -16.75 23.69 -15.22
C TRP A 402 -15.86 24.87 -15.62
N HIS A 403 -15.31 24.84 -16.84
CA HIS A 403 -14.48 25.91 -17.37
C HIS A 403 -15.23 27.24 -17.49
N ALA A 404 -16.53 27.21 -17.80
CA ALA A 404 -17.37 28.40 -17.85
C ALA A 404 -17.47 29.10 -16.47
N GLY A 405 -17.36 28.34 -15.37
CA GLY A 405 -17.26 28.88 -14.01
C GLY A 405 -15.86 29.33 -13.60
N GLY A 406 -14.83 28.91 -14.35
CA GLY A 406 -13.42 29.23 -14.09
C GLY A 406 -12.62 28.10 -13.43
N ALA A 407 -13.27 27.00 -13.05
CA ALA A 407 -12.64 25.85 -12.42
C ALA A 407 -12.04 24.89 -13.46
N ILE A 408 -10.91 24.26 -13.14
CA ILE A 408 -10.38 23.12 -13.90
C ILE A 408 -11.18 21.85 -13.60
N ASN A 409 -11.12 20.87 -14.50
CA ASN A 409 -11.84 19.61 -14.35
C ASN A 409 -10.96 18.39 -14.66
N THR A 410 -10.79 17.51 -13.68
CA THR A 410 -10.10 16.21 -13.82
C THR A 410 -11.09 15.05 -13.75
N SER A 411 -10.62 13.82 -13.92
CA SER A 411 -11.44 12.62 -13.69
C SER A 411 -10.62 11.47 -13.08
N TYR A 412 -11.05 10.99 -11.91
CA TYR A 412 -10.42 9.89 -11.17
C TYR A 412 -10.98 8.49 -11.44
N ALA A 413 -12.23 8.37 -11.91
CA ALA A 413 -12.92 7.06 -11.96
C ALA A 413 -13.24 6.56 -13.38
N ALA A 414 -12.46 6.97 -14.39
CA ALA A 414 -12.66 6.60 -15.79
C ALA A 414 -11.47 5.83 -16.44
N PRO A 415 -11.06 4.64 -15.94
CA PRO A 415 -11.57 3.92 -14.76
C PRO A 415 -10.88 4.39 -13.46
N PHE A 416 -11.28 3.83 -12.31
CA PHE A 416 -10.40 3.81 -11.13
C PHE A 416 -9.19 2.89 -11.38
N THR A 417 -8.17 3.04 -10.54
CA THR A 417 -7.06 2.09 -10.36
C THR A 417 -7.56 0.64 -10.19
N GLY A 418 -6.92 -0.31 -10.88
CA GLY A 418 -7.26 -1.74 -10.77
C GLY A 418 -7.27 -2.53 -12.09
N PRO A 419 -7.78 -2.01 -13.24
CA PRO A 419 -7.75 -2.76 -14.49
C PRO A 419 -6.33 -2.98 -15.00
N GLU A 420 -5.98 -4.20 -15.43
CA GLU A 420 -4.66 -4.50 -15.99
C GLU A 420 -4.51 -4.08 -17.46
N ASN A 421 -5.61 -3.92 -18.20
CA ASN A 421 -5.58 -3.66 -19.64
C ASN A 421 -4.90 -2.31 -19.98
N PRO A 422 -3.72 -2.33 -20.65
CA PRO A 422 -2.99 -1.12 -21.04
C PRO A 422 -3.81 -0.14 -21.89
N GLU A 423 -4.66 -0.65 -22.79
CA GLU A 423 -5.40 0.18 -23.73
C GLU A 423 -6.39 1.10 -22.99
N VAL A 424 -7.03 0.60 -21.94
CA VAL A 424 -7.98 1.37 -21.14
C VAL A 424 -7.30 2.59 -20.51
N TRP A 425 -6.08 2.41 -19.99
CA TRP A 425 -5.30 3.48 -19.38
C TRP A 425 -4.81 4.48 -20.42
N ARG A 426 -4.09 4.01 -21.45
CA ARG A 426 -3.51 4.89 -22.48
C ARG A 426 -4.59 5.70 -23.22
N ARG A 427 -5.70 5.06 -23.59
CA ARG A 427 -6.80 5.70 -24.32
C ARG A 427 -7.58 6.68 -23.45
N ASN A 428 -8.05 6.23 -22.28
CA ASN A 428 -8.95 7.03 -21.46
C ASN A 428 -8.23 8.20 -20.80
N LYS A 429 -7.11 7.92 -20.12
CA LYS A 429 -6.38 8.90 -19.32
C LYS A 429 -5.52 9.85 -20.17
N GLY A 430 -5.24 9.45 -21.42
CA GLY A 430 -4.57 10.26 -22.43
C GLY A 430 -5.56 10.94 -23.38
N ILE A 431 -5.67 10.43 -24.60
CA ILE A 431 -6.30 11.15 -25.72
C ILE A 431 -7.81 11.42 -25.53
N ARG A 432 -8.57 10.53 -24.88
CA ARG A 432 -10.02 10.75 -24.67
C ARG A 432 -10.28 11.94 -23.76
N LEU A 433 -9.67 11.97 -22.57
CA LEU A 433 -9.78 13.11 -21.66
C LEU A 433 -9.23 14.40 -22.29
N TYR A 434 -8.07 14.30 -22.96
CA TYR A 434 -7.46 15.44 -23.65
C TYR A 434 -8.39 16.08 -24.70
N LEU A 435 -8.96 15.30 -25.62
CA LEU A 435 -9.88 15.81 -26.65
C LEU A 435 -11.24 16.22 -26.08
N ALA A 436 -11.63 15.68 -24.92
CA ALA A 436 -12.77 16.13 -24.15
C ALA A 436 -12.49 17.39 -23.31
N ASN A 437 -11.34 18.04 -23.48
CA ASN A 437 -10.93 19.24 -22.74
C ASN A 437 -10.89 19.06 -21.22
N TYR A 438 -10.57 17.87 -20.71
CA TYR A 438 -10.24 17.73 -19.29
C TYR A 438 -8.83 18.29 -19.04
N ASP A 439 -8.60 18.76 -17.82
CA ASP A 439 -7.33 19.35 -17.38
C ASP A 439 -6.36 18.29 -16.84
N GLY A 440 -6.68 17.01 -16.95
CA GLY A 440 -5.84 15.92 -16.46
C GLY A 440 -6.60 14.84 -15.72
N ILE A 441 -5.85 14.14 -14.88
CA ILE A 441 -6.34 13.09 -13.99
C ILE A 441 -6.00 13.46 -12.55
N ASN A 442 -6.83 12.98 -11.63
CA ASN A 442 -6.57 13.04 -10.20
C ASN A 442 -6.96 11.71 -9.56
N GLU A 443 -6.18 10.66 -9.85
CA GLU A 443 -6.54 9.30 -9.47
C GLU A 443 -6.66 9.13 -7.95
N TYR A 444 -7.62 8.31 -7.53
CA TYR A 444 -7.85 8.04 -6.11
C TYR A 444 -6.61 7.48 -5.40
N ASN A 445 -5.98 6.46 -5.98
CA ASN A 445 -4.80 5.84 -5.37
C ASN A 445 -3.86 5.22 -6.39
N TRP A 446 -2.57 5.18 -6.02
CA TRP A 446 -1.56 4.46 -6.79
C TRP A 446 -1.50 2.98 -6.43
N TYR A 447 -1.63 2.70 -5.13
CA TYR A 447 -1.85 1.38 -4.58
C TYR A 447 -2.61 1.49 -3.25
N GLU A 448 -3.58 0.61 -3.01
CA GLU A 448 -4.31 0.51 -1.75
C GLU A 448 -4.94 -0.88 -1.62
N GLY A 449 -4.80 -1.49 -0.45
CA GLY A 449 -5.45 -2.75 -0.14
C GLY A 449 -5.04 -3.25 1.24
N TYR A 450 -5.93 -3.99 1.90
CA TYR A 450 -5.67 -4.52 3.24
C TYR A 450 -4.51 -5.53 3.26
N HIS A 451 -4.54 -6.50 2.37
CA HIS A 451 -3.38 -7.31 2.03
C HIS A 451 -3.07 -7.03 0.56
N ILE A 452 -2.21 -6.05 0.33
CA ILE A 452 -2.01 -5.43 -0.98
C ILE A 452 -1.61 -6.40 -2.10
N TRP A 453 -0.97 -7.51 -1.76
CA TRP A 453 -0.60 -8.58 -2.68
C TRP A 453 -1.67 -9.67 -2.89
N ASN A 454 -2.79 -9.65 -2.15
CA ASN A 454 -3.83 -10.67 -2.24
C ASN A 454 -5.16 -10.06 -2.69
N GLU A 455 -5.51 -10.36 -3.94
CA GLU A 455 -6.66 -9.84 -4.67
C GLU A 455 -8.00 -10.51 -4.28
N PHE A 456 -7.94 -11.60 -3.51
CA PHE A 456 -9.06 -12.51 -3.26
C PHE A 456 -9.68 -12.38 -1.86
N ILE A 457 -9.24 -11.37 -1.09
CA ILE A 457 -9.74 -11.10 0.25
C ILE A 457 -10.90 -10.10 0.22
N GLY A 458 -11.91 -10.37 1.05
CA GLY A 458 -12.89 -9.36 1.47
C GLY A 458 -14.28 -9.50 0.84
N PRO A 459 -15.33 -9.03 1.55
CA PRO A 459 -16.72 -9.08 1.07
C PRO A 459 -17.07 -7.90 0.13
N GLY A 460 -16.14 -6.97 -0.10
CA GLY A 460 -16.36 -5.74 -0.87
C GLY A 460 -16.46 -5.95 -2.38
N ARG A 461 -17.12 -5.02 -3.07
CA ARG A 461 -17.31 -5.03 -4.53
C ARG A 461 -16.04 -4.67 -5.31
N TYR A 462 -15.09 -4.00 -4.67
CA TYR A 462 -13.87 -3.52 -5.30
C TYR A 462 -12.71 -4.50 -5.11
N ARG A 463 -11.81 -4.42 -6.08
CA ARG A 463 -10.46 -4.97 -6.07
C ARG A 463 -9.56 -4.18 -5.12
N ASN A 464 -8.33 -4.65 -4.92
CA ASN A 464 -7.31 -3.74 -4.42
C ASN A 464 -7.07 -2.66 -5.49
N PHE A 465 -6.90 -1.41 -5.08
CA PHE A 465 -6.68 -0.30 -5.99
C PHE A 465 -5.20 -0.18 -6.32
N ASN A 466 -4.63 -1.19 -6.98
CA ASN A 466 -3.22 -1.22 -7.40
C ASN A 466 -3.03 -0.88 -8.88
N LEU A 467 -2.17 0.11 -9.16
CA LEU A 467 -1.54 0.36 -10.47
C LEU A 467 -0.08 -0.12 -10.45
N VAL A 468 0.53 -0.19 -9.27
CA VAL A 468 1.85 -0.74 -9.00
C VAL A 468 1.80 -1.58 -7.72
N TYR A 469 2.84 -2.36 -7.45
CA TYR A 469 2.92 -3.18 -6.24
C TYR A 469 4.10 -2.78 -5.35
N PRO A 470 3.89 -2.53 -4.04
CA PRO A 470 4.94 -2.02 -3.17
C PRO A 470 5.98 -3.08 -2.77
N THR A 471 7.27 -2.73 -2.86
CA THR A 471 8.44 -3.49 -2.37
C THR A 471 9.18 -2.69 -1.31
N LEU A 472 10.04 -3.30 -0.48
CA LEU A 472 10.69 -2.61 0.63
C LEU A 472 11.53 -1.37 0.23
N ASP A 473 11.91 -1.25 -1.04
CA ASP A 473 12.71 -0.18 -1.65
C ASP A 473 12.01 0.65 -2.72
N GLY A 474 10.73 0.40 -3.01
CA GLY A 474 9.99 1.13 -4.03
C GLY A 474 8.75 0.38 -4.49
N VAL A 475 8.62 0.22 -5.80
CA VAL A 475 7.46 -0.41 -6.44
C VAL A 475 7.88 -1.29 -7.60
N ILE A 476 7.02 -2.25 -7.92
CA ILE A 476 7.02 -3.00 -9.17
C ILE A 476 6.01 -2.36 -10.11
N ASP A 477 6.50 -1.94 -11.27
CA ASP A 477 5.66 -1.40 -12.33
C ASP A 477 4.76 -2.49 -12.93
N THR A 478 3.60 -2.07 -13.44
CA THR A 478 2.71 -2.93 -14.21
C THR A 478 2.60 -2.45 -15.65
N ILE A 479 2.10 -3.30 -16.53
CA ILE A 479 1.78 -2.91 -17.91
C ILE A 479 0.74 -1.77 -17.97
N ALA A 480 -0.17 -1.68 -16.99
CA ALA A 480 -1.15 -0.61 -16.88
C ALA A 480 -0.49 0.73 -16.50
N TRP A 481 0.49 0.68 -15.60
CA TRP A 481 1.25 1.85 -15.18
C TRP A 481 2.14 2.42 -16.29
N GLU A 482 2.85 1.56 -17.02
CA GLU A 482 3.60 1.99 -18.21
C GLU A 482 2.64 2.59 -19.25
N ALA A 483 1.46 2.00 -19.46
CA ALA A 483 0.46 2.54 -20.38
C ALA A 483 -0.07 3.93 -19.97
N LEU A 484 -0.13 4.21 -18.67
CA LEU A 484 -0.46 5.54 -18.18
C LEU A 484 0.65 6.56 -18.48
N ARG A 485 1.94 6.17 -18.39
CA ARG A 485 3.05 7.02 -18.90
C ARG A 485 2.84 7.33 -20.38
N GLU A 486 2.59 6.30 -21.18
CA GLU A 486 2.36 6.45 -22.63
C GLU A 486 1.16 7.37 -22.93
N ALA A 487 0.13 7.35 -22.08
CA ALA A 487 -1.03 8.24 -22.19
C ALA A 487 -0.63 9.72 -22.08
N PHE A 488 0.25 10.03 -21.14
CA PHE A 488 0.76 11.38 -20.92
C PHE A 488 1.75 11.78 -22.01
N ASP A 489 2.61 10.87 -22.47
CA ASP A 489 3.53 11.13 -23.57
C ASP A 489 2.77 11.42 -24.87
N ASP A 490 1.65 10.73 -25.14
CA ASP A 490 0.74 11.07 -26.25
C ASP A 490 0.23 12.53 -26.15
N VAL A 491 -0.14 12.99 -24.94
CA VAL A 491 -0.55 14.38 -24.71
C VAL A 491 0.63 15.36 -24.88
N ARG A 492 1.85 14.98 -24.50
CA ARG A 492 3.05 15.80 -24.71
C ARG A 492 3.40 15.93 -26.19
N TYR A 493 3.25 14.87 -26.99
CA TYR A 493 3.34 14.92 -28.46
C TYR A 493 2.27 15.85 -29.05
N ALA A 494 1.02 15.70 -28.63
CA ALA A 494 -0.08 16.57 -29.05
C ALA A 494 0.20 18.05 -28.71
N THR A 495 0.75 18.30 -27.52
CA THR A 495 1.17 19.62 -27.07
C THR A 495 2.24 20.21 -27.99
N LEU A 496 3.33 19.47 -28.25
CA LEU A 496 4.41 19.96 -29.11
C LEU A 496 3.92 20.23 -30.54
N LEU A 497 3.10 19.35 -31.09
CA LEU A 497 2.47 19.54 -32.40
C LEU A 497 1.69 20.85 -32.43
N ARG A 498 0.84 21.09 -31.44
CA ARG A 498 0.00 22.30 -31.39
C ARG A 498 0.82 23.57 -31.17
N GLN A 499 1.86 23.53 -30.34
CA GLN A 499 2.78 24.65 -30.15
C GLN A 499 3.51 25.02 -31.45
N ARG A 500 4.03 24.01 -32.18
CA ARG A 500 4.65 24.23 -33.49
C ARG A 500 3.65 24.75 -34.53
N ALA A 501 2.43 24.21 -34.52
CA ALA A 501 1.38 24.69 -35.41
C ALA A 501 0.98 26.15 -35.08
N ALA A 502 0.94 26.54 -33.81
CA ALA A 502 0.66 27.91 -33.39
C ALA A 502 1.72 28.90 -33.90
N ALA A 503 3.02 28.56 -33.81
CA ALA A 503 4.06 29.41 -34.40
C ALA A 503 4.00 29.44 -35.93
N ALA A 504 3.80 28.30 -36.58
CA ALA A 504 3.66 28.23 -38.03
C ALA A 504 2.42 29.00 -38.54
N LEU A 505 1.35 29.12 -37.75
CA LEU A 505 0.20 30.00 -38.03
C LEU A 505 0.57 31.49 -37.95
N ALA A 506 1.44 31.87 -37.01
CA ALA A 506 1.93 33.24 -36.84
C ALA A 506 3.00 33.62 -37.88
N SER A 507 3.54 32.65 -38.61
CA SER A 507 4.53 32.88 -39.67
C SER A 507 3.97 33.68 -40.86
N GLU A 508 4.82 34.51 -41.46
CA GLU A 508 4.50 35.23 -42.70
C GLU A 508 4.46 34.31 -43.94
N VAL A 509 5.03 33.10 -43.83
CA VAL A 509 5.11 32.14 -44.94
C VAL A 509 3.75 31.45 -45.16
N PRO A 510 3.06 31.65 -46.31
CA PRO A 510 1.72 31.07 -46.53
C PRO A 510 1.70 29.53 -46.50
N ALA A 511 2.78 28.90 -46.95
CA ALA A 511 2.92 27.44 -46.91
C ALA A 511 2.98 26.91 -45.46
N ALA A 512 3.71 27.59 -44.56
CA ALA A 512 3.76 27.23 -43.14
C ALA A 512 2.39 27.36 -42.48
N ARG A 513 1.66 28.46 -42.75
CA ARG A 513 0.28 28.64 -42.25
C ARG A 513 -0.68 27.55 -42.75
N THR A 514 -0.54 27.15 -44.02
CA THR A 514 -1.37 26.09 -44.61
C THR A 514 -1.06 24.73 -43.98
N LEU A 515 0.22 24.42 -43.78
CA LEU A 515 0.67 23.21 -43.11
C LEU A 515 0.13 23.14 -41.67
N ALA A 516 0.23 24.25 -40.93
CA ALA A 516 -0.30 24.35 -39.57
C ALA A 516 -1.81 24.09 -39.49
N ARG A 517 -2.60 24.69 -40.40
CA ARG A 517 -4.05 24.44 -40.49
C ARG A 517 -4.36 22.97 -40.76
N ARG A 518 -3.58 22.30 -41.62
CA ARG A 518 -3.75 20.86 -41.89
C ARG A 518 -3.44 20.01 -40.66
N ALA A 519 -2.37 20.31 -39.94
CA ALA A 519 -2.01 19.61 -38.71
C ALA A 519 -3.10 19.76 -37.63
N LEU A 520 -3.60 20.99 -37.44
CA LEU A 520 -4.67 21.28 -36.47
C LEU A 520 -6.01 20.65 -36.86
N LEU A 521 -6.35 20.65 -38.15
CA LEU A 521 -7.54 19.95 -38.65
C LEU A 521 -7.43 18.43 -38.40
N TRP A 522 -6.27 17.85 -38.66
CA TRP A 522 -6.03 16.43 -38.45
C TRP A 522 -6.19 16.03 -36.98
N ILE A 523 -5.48 16.69 -36.05
CA ILE A 523 -5.56 16.33 -34.62
C ILE A 523 -6.97 16.57 -34.05
N GLY A 524 -7.66 17.61 -34.52
CA GLY A 524 -9.05 17.89 -34.14
C GLY A 524 -10.08 16.93 -34.76
N SER A 525 -9.68 16.10 -35.73
CA SER A 525 -10.53 15.10 -36.39
C SER A 525 -10.35 13.68 -35.85
N ILE A 526 -9.45 13.48 -34.89
CA ILE A 526 -9.23 12.18 -34.26
C ILE A 526 -10.50 11.77 -33.52
N ASP A 527 -10.99 10.55 -33.81
CA ASP A 527 -11.98 9.87 -32.98
C ASP A 527 -11.24 9.06 -31.90
N PRO A 528 -11.26 9.51 -30.63
CA PRO A 528 -10.47 8.88 -29.59
C PRO A 528 -11.04 7.50 -29.18
N GLU A 529 -12.26 7.16 -29.59
CA GLU A 529 -12.87 5.84 -29.31
C GLU A 529 -12.30 4.73 -30.19
N SER A 530 -11.89 5.05 -31.42
CA SER A 530 -11.49 4.04 -32.42
C SER A 530 -10.08 4.21 -32.97
N VAL A 531 -9.40 5.32 -32.68
CA VAL A 531 -8.05 5.57 -33.22
C VAL A 531 -7.06 4.51 -32.72
N ASP A 532 -6.19 4.06 -33.63
CA ASP A 532 -4.99 3.30 -33.28
C ASP A 532 -3.97 4.26 -32.64
N LEU A 533 -3.64 4.01 -31.37
CA LEU A 533 -2.84 4.94 -30.56
C LEU A 533 -1.38 5.03 -31.04
N ASP A 534 -0.82 3.94 -31.57
CA ASP A 534 0.54 3.91 -32.09
C ASP A 534 0.63 4.67 -33.42
N ALA A 535 -0.31 4.43 -34.33
CA ALA A 535 -0.41 5.17 -35.58
C ALA A 535 -0.69 6.66 -35.34
N MET A 536 -1.49 6.99 -34.33
CA MET A 536 -1.74 8.36 -33.89
C MET A 536 -0.44 9.05 -33.48
N ARG A 537 0.34 8.45 -32.56
CA ARG A 537 1.63 8.99 -32.12
C ARG A 537 2.61 9.15 -33.28
N ALA A 538 2.75 8.14 -34.13
CA ALA A 538 3.62 8.21 -35.31
C ALA A 538 3.21 9.37 -36.25
N THR A 539 1.90 9.59 -36.44
CA THR A 539 1.42 10.71 -37.24
C THR A 539 1.68 12.06 -36.56
N MET A 540 1.61 12.15 -35.23
CA MET A 540 2.00 13.36 -34.49
C MET A 540 3.48 13.68 -34.69
N VAL A 541 4.35 12.67 -34.59
CA VAL A 541 5.79 12.79 -34.87
C VAL A 541 6.04 13.34 -36.28
N ASP A 542 5.36 12.79 -37.29
CA ASP A 542 5.49 13.26 -38.68
C ASP A 542 5.06 14.73 -38.84
N TRP A 543 3.97 15.13 -38.19
CA TRP A 543 3.55 16.54 -38.18
C TRP A 543 4.57 17.45 -37.50
N ILE A 544 5.12 17.02 -36.36
CA ILE A 544 6.14 17.76 -35.62
C ILE A 544 7.38 17.99 -36.49
N HIS A 545 7.85 16.96 -37.20
CA HIS A 545 8.96 17.08 -38.15
C HIS A 545 8.65 18.03 -39.31
N GLN A 546 7.49 17.87 -39.96
CA GLN A 546 7.08 18.74 -41.07
C GLN A 546 6.97 20.20 -40.66
N LEU A 547 6.36 20.49 -39.50
CA LEU A 547 6.23 21.84 -38.96
C LEU A 547 7.60 22.42 -38.57
N GLY A 548 8.48 21.60 -37.99
CA GLY A 548 9.85 22.02 -37.65
C GLY A 548 10.70 22.36 -38.88
N ALA A 549 10.50 21.68 -40.00
CA ALA A 549 11.19 21.98 -41.26
C ALA A 549 10.66 23.25 -41.97
N ALA A 550 9.41 23.63 -41.71
CA ALA A 550 8.77 24.80 -42.32
C ALA A 550 9.14 26.14 -41.64
N ASP A 551 9.68 26.10 -40.42
CA ASP A 551 10.16 27.27 -39.67
C ASP A 551 11.65 27.54 -39.97
N ALA A 552 11.93 28.47 -40.89
CA ALA A 552 13.27 28.98 -41.14
C ALA A 552 13.75 30.00 -40.08
N ALA A 553 12.94 30.27 -39.05
CA ALA A 553 13.30 31.02 -37.87
C ALA A 553 13.17 30.06 -36.67
N GLY A 554 14.30 29.54 -36.19
CA GLY A 554 14.32 28.56 -35.12
C GLY A 554 13.52 29.02 -33.90
N MET A 555 12.48 28.27 -33.56
CA MET A 555 11.82 28.37 -32.27
C MET A 555 12.87 28.16 -31.17
N PRO A 556 12.80 28.89 -30.05
CA PRO A 556 13.59 28.52 -28.88
C PRO A 556 13.30 27.06 -28.52
N PRO A 557 14.32 26.29 -28.11
CA PRO A 557 14.11 24.92 -27.66
C PRO A 557 12.98 24.89 -26.61
N ALA A 558 12.16 23.84 -26.64
CA ALA A 558 11.13 23.63 -25.62
C ALA A 558 11.78 23.83 -24.25
N ALA A 559 11.17 24.68 -23.42
CA ALA A 559 11.70 25.01 -22.10
C ALA A 559 11.98 23.68 -21.38
N SER A 560 13.25 23.45 -21.03
CA SER A 560 13.59 22.34 -20.16
C SER A 560 12.82 22.53 -18.86
N ASP A 561 12.14 21.49 -18.38
CA ASP A 561 11.88 21.37 -16.95
C ASP A 561 13.25 21.48 -16.29
N ALA A 562 13.62 22.67 -15.84
CA ALA A 562 14.91 22.92 -15.23
C ALA A 562 15.01 21.90 -14.10
N SER A 563 15.93 20.95 -14.25
CA SER A 563 16.27 20.04 -13.18
C SER A 563 16.70 20.93 -12.02
N LEU A 564 15.84 21.03 -11.01
CA LEU A 564 16.23 21.70 -9.78
C LEU A 564 17.45 20.91 -9.27
N PRO A 565 18.58 21.59 -9.02
CA PRO A 565 19.76 20.90 -8.51
C PRO A 565 19.38 20.19 -7.21
N LEU A 566 19.82 18.94 -7.10
CA LEU A 566 19.61 18.10 -5.93
C LEU A 566 20.11 18.88 -4.69
N PRO A 567 19.24 19.16 -3.70
CA PRO A 567 19.75 19.52 -2.39
C PRO A 567 20.57 18.33 -1.85
N PRO A 568 21.63 18.57 -1.06
CA PRO A 568 22.36 17.50 -0.43
C PRO A 568 21.39 16.58 0.34
N PRO A 569 21.67 15.26 0.42
CA PRO A 569 20.82 14.33 1.16
C PRO A 569 20.56 14.89 2.56
N PRO A 570 19.34 14.73 3.11
CA PRO A 570 19.07 15.15 4.47
C PRO A 570 20.11 14.52 5.39
N GLY A 571 20.90 15.36 6.06
CA GLY A 571 21.72 14.90 7.17
C GLY A 571 20.83 14.35 8.28
N ALA A 572 21.43 13.57 9.19
CA ALA A 572 20.84 13.41 10.52
C ALA A 572 20.52 14.81 11.05
N ASP A 573 19.31 15.00 11.60
CA ASP A 573 18.91 16.31 12.13
C ASP A 573 20.04 16.78 13.08
N PRO A 574 20.78 17.85 12.75
CA PRO A 574 21.81 18.31 13.66
C PRO A 574 21.10 18.69 14.96
N LEU A 575 21.65 18.26 16.09
CA LEU A 575 21.16 18.59 17.43
C LEU A 575 22.11 19.60 18.09
N PRO A 576 22.27 20.82 17.53
CA PRO A 576 23.20 21.81 18.06
C PRO A 576 22.85 22.23 19.50
N GLU A 577 21.62 22.00 19.95
CA GLU A 577 21.21 22.21 21.33
C GLU A 577 21.90 21.30 22.35
N LEU A 578 22.55 20.22 21.91
CA LEU A 578 23.33 19.33 22.76
C LEU A 578 24.77 19.81 22.99
N ASP A 579 25.25 20.75 22.16
CA ASP A 579 26.62 21.23 22.21
C ASP A 579 26.87 22.04 23.50
N GLY A 580 27.95 21.69 24.21
CA GLY A 580 28.37 22.41 25.43
C GLY A 580 27.56 22.11 26.70
N LEU A 581 26.56 21.20 26.65
CA LEU A 581 25.82 20.79 27.84
C LEU A 581 26.65 19.89 28.78
N PRO A 582 26.49 20.00 30.11
CA PRO A 582 27.07 19.04 31.04
C PRO A 582 26.45 17.64 30.85
N PRO A 583 27.17 16.55 31.18
CA PRO A 583 26.73 15.17 30.91
C PRO A 583 25.30 14.84 31.36
N GLU A 584 24.90 15.28 32.56
CA GLU A 584 23.55 15.04 33.09
C GLU A 584 22.45 15.73 32.27
N ALA A 585 22.65 17.00 31.92
CA ALA A 585 21.70 17.76 31.09
C ALA A 585 21.64 17.19 29.67
N ARG A 586 22.78 16.72 29.14
CA ARG A 586 22.84 16.06 27.83
C ARG A 586 22.03 14.77 27.81
N VAL A 587 22.18 13.89 28.81
CA VAL A 587 21.36 12.66 28.92
C VAL A 587 19.87 12.99 28.98
N GLN A 588 19.46 13.96 29.82
CA GLN A 588 18.03 14.34 29.93
C GLN A 588 17.46 14.82 28.59
N ARG A 589 18.23 15.61 27.83
CA ARG A 589 17.81 16.09 26.51
C ARG A 589 17.71 14.95 25.49
N LEU A 590 18.67 14.04 25.47
CA LEU A 590 18.63 12.86 24.60
C LEU A 590 17.40 11.99 24.86
N LEU A 591 17.10 11.67 26.13
CA LEU A 591 15.93 10.86 26.49
C LEU A 591 14.61 11.55 26.12
N ALA A 592 14.47 12.86 26.40
CA ALA A 592 13.28 13.62 26.01
C ALA A 592 13.07 13.65 24.50
N ARG A 593 14.17 13.78 23.73
CA ARG A 593 14.12 13.76 22.27
C ARG A 593 13.79 12.37 21.73
N ALA A 594 14.37 11.32 22.30
CA ALA A 594 14.05 9.94 21.99
C ALA A 594 12.56 9.63 22.24
N ALA A 595 11.99 10.12 23.34
CA ALA A 595 10.56 9.98 23.62
C ALA A 595 9.68 10.70 22.58
N THR A 596 10.08 11.88 22.12
CA THR A 596 9.38 12.63 21.05
C THR A 596 9.39 11.85 19.73
N TYR A 597 10.56 11.36 19.32
CA TYR A 597 10.68 10.56 18.10
C TYR A 597 9.96 9.21 18.21
N ARG A 598 9.92 8.60 19.40
CA ARG A 598 9.09 7.42 19.67
C ARG A 598 7.60 7.73 19.49
N GLN A 599 7.10 8.87 19.98
CA GLN A 599 5.71 9.27 19.76
C GLN A 599 5.40 9.51 18.28
N GLY A 600 6.37 10.03 17.52
CA GLY A 600 6.27 10.25 16.08
C GLY A 600 6.58 9.03 15.19
N ASN A 601 6.61 7.81 15.76
CA ASN A 601 6.88 6.56 15.01
C ASN A 601 8.24 6.50 14.28
N THR A 602 9.24 7.30 14.67
CA THR A 602 10.59 7.25 14.10
C THR A 602 11.53 6.48 15.05
N TYR A 603 11.34 5.17 15.11
CA TYR A 603 11.97 4.34 16.15
C TYR A 603 13.46 4.14 15.90
N ASP A 604 13.92 4.16 14.65
CA ASP A 604 15.33 4.09 14.28
C ASP A 604 16.13 5.25 14.89
N VAL A 605 15.59 6.47 14.80
CA VAL A 605 16.21 7.67 15.38
C VAL A 605 16.14 7.65 16.90
N ALA A 606 14.98 7.28 17.46
CA ALA A 606 14.84 7.19 18.91
C ALA A 606 15.78 6.13 19.53
N LEU A 607 15.99 5.01 18.83
CA LEU A 607 16.93 3.96 19.23
C LEU A 607 18.38 4.45 19.27
N GLU A 608 18.81 5.23 18.26
CA GLU A 608 20.14 5.87 18.25
C GLU A 608 20.33 6.81 19.45
N LEU A 609 19.32 7.62 19.77
CA LEU A 609 19.38 8.57 20.90
C LEU A 609 19.42 7.87 22.26
N TYR A 610 18.64 6.80 22.46
CA TYR A 610 18.77 5.98 23.67
C TYR A 610 20.14 5.31 23.76
N GLY A 611 20.68 4.83 22.62
CA GLY A 611 22.02 4.28 22.53
C GLY A 611 23.10 5.28 22.91
N GLU A 612 23.05 6.50 22.36
CA GLU A 612 23.99 7.59 22.69
C GLU A 612 23.93 7.92 24.18
N ALA A 613 22.73 8.04 24.76
CA ALA A 613 22.56 8.31 26.19
C ALA A 613 23.27 7.26 27.08
N LEU A 614 23.23 5.98 26.69
CA LEU A 614 23.90 4.89 27.42
C LEU A 614 25.43 4.98 27.39
N THR A 615 26.01 5.69 26.42
CA THR A 615 27.47 5.89 26.30
C THR A 615 28.01 7.04 27.15
N ILE A 616 27.14 7.93 27.66
CA ILE A 616 27.56 9.10 28.43
C ILE A 616 28.04 8.70 29.82
N GLU A 617 29.26 9.10 30.16
CA GLU A 617 29.83 8.92 31.50
C GLU A 617 29.02 9.72 32.54
N GLY A 618 28.69 9.08 33.67
CA GLY A 618 27.90 9.70 34.74
C GLY A 618 26.37 9.62 34.59
N ILE A 619 25.85 8.87 33.59
CA ILE A 619 24.41 8.56 33.52
C ILE A 619 23.90 7.91 34.81
N SER A 620 22.81 8.45 35.37
CA SER A 620 22.20 7.90 36.58
C SER A 620 21.53 6.54 36.33
N GLN A 621 21.40 5.71 37.38
CA GLN A 621 20.76 4.40 37.25
C GLN A 621 19.30 4.46 36.73
N PRO A 622 18.45 5.42 37.18
CA PRO A 622 17.10 5.56 36.61
C PRO A 622 17.10 5.89 35.12
N GLN A 623 17.97 6.79 34.66
CA GLN A 623 18.11 7.16 33.24
C GLN A 623 18.64 5.99 32.41
N ARG A 624 19.59 5.22 32.96
CA ARG A 624 20.10 4.00 32.31
C ARG A 624 19.00 2.94 32.18
N ALA A 625 18.16 2.78 33.19
CA ALA A 625 17.02 1.87 33.13
C ALA A 625 15.99 2.30 32.07
N GLU A 626 15.65 3.60 32.02
CA GLU A 626 14.78 4.18 31.00
C GLU A 626 15.33 3.97 29.58
N ALA A 627 16.62 4.23 29.38
CA ALA A 627 17.27 4.04 28.09
C ALA A 627 17.30 2.57 27.65
N LEU A 628 17.62 1.64 28.55
CA LEU A 628 17.61 0.19 28.24
C LEU A 628 16.20 -0.32 27.91
N LEU A 629 15.17 0.14 28.63
CA LEU A 629 13.78 -0.16 28.30
C LEU A 629 13.42 0.40 26.92
N GLY A 630 13.82 1.64 26.63
CA GLY A 630 13.67 2.28 25.32
C GLY A 630 14.31 1.47 24.19
N VAL A 631 15.60 1.12 24.32
CA VAL A 631 16.33 0.28 23.36
C VAL A 631 15.62 -1.05 23.17
N GLY A 632 15.30 -1.74 24.26
CA GLY A 632 14.65 -3.05 24.23
C GLY A 632 13.33 -3.04 23.45
N THR A 633 12.43 -2.11 23.80
CA THR A 633 11.12 -2.02 23.16
C THR A 633 11.24 -1.62 21.70
N LEU A 634 12.01 -0.58 21.38
CA LEU A 634 12.13 -0.10 20.00
C LEU A 634 12.84 -1.11 19.08
N ALA A 635 13.90 -1.77 19.57
CA ALA A 635 14.59 -2.80 18.82
C ALA A 635 13.66 -3.99 18.50
N ARG A 636 12.74 -4.37 19.40
CA ARG A 636 11.73 -5.41 19.11
C ARG A 636 10.83 -5.01 17.94
N GLU A 637 10.27 -3.81 17.99
CA GLU A 637 9.35 -3.31 16.95
C GLU A 637 10.06 -3.21 15.59
N LEU A 638 11.36 -2.91 15.57
CA LEU A 638 12.22 -2.92 14.38
C LEU A 638 12.74 -4.32 14.00
N ARG A 639 12.24 -5.40 14.62
CA ARG A 639 12.68 -6.79 14.45
C ARG A 639 14.18 -7.05 14.73
N ARG A 640 14.86 -6.13 15.44
CA ARG A 640 16.26 -6.24 15.92
C ARG A 640 16.32 -7.08 17.20
N THR A 641 15.93 -8.34 17.05
CA THR A 641 15.58 -9.22 18.18
C THR A 641 16.74 -9.46 19.16
N THR A 642 17.96 -9.66 18.65
CA THR A 642 19.14 -9.89 19.48
C THR A 642 19.46 -8.70 20.37
N GLU A 643 19.41 -7.49 19.82
CA GLU A 643 19.64 -6.25 20.56
C GLU A 643 18.55 -5.98 21.59
N SER A 644 17.29 -6.25 21.22
CA SER A 644 16.16 -6.14 22.14
C SER A 644 16.34 -7.06 23.37
N ILE A 645 16.69 -8.33 23.15
CA ILE A 645 16.99 -9.28 24.23
C ILE A 645 18.15 -8.78 25.09
N ALA A 646 19.26 -8.37 24.48
CA ALA A 646 20.44 -7.89 25.19
C ALA A 646 20.12 -6.66 26.08
N ALA A 647 19.31 -5.73 25.59
CA ALA A 647 18.90 -4.56 26.35
C ALA A 647 18.05 -4.93 27.58
N PHE A 648 17.09 -5.84 27.42
CA PHE A 648 16.29 -6.32 28.55
C PHE A 648 17.10 -7.18 29.53
N GLU A 649 18.07 -7.97 29.04
CA GLU A 649 18.99 -8.72 29.91
C GLU A 649 19.83 -7.78 30.76
N ALA A 650 20.37 -6.72 30.15
CA ALA A 650 21.09 -5.68 30.87
C ALA A 650 20.20 -4.96 31.90
N LEU A 651 18.93 -4.68 31.56
CA LEU A 651 17.98 -4.05 32.48
C LEU A 651 17.63 -4.96 33.67
N ALA A 652 17.47 -6.27 33.44
CA ALA A 652 17.06 -7.22 34.47
C ALA A 652 18.10 -7.38 35.59
N VAL A 653 19.38 -7.11 35.30
CA VAL A 653 20.49 -7.22 36.27
C VAL A 653 21.07 -5.86 36.66
N LEU A 654 20.44 -4.75 36.26
CA LEU A 654 20.97 -3.42 36.46
C LEU A 654 21.06 -3.05 37.95
N PRO A 655 22.25 -2.73 38.48
CA PRO A 655 22.40 -2.33 39.88
C PRO A 655 21.60 -1.04 40.20
N GLY A 656 20.68 -1.13 41.16
CA GLY A 656 19.83 0.01 41.55
C GLY A 656 18.54 0.17 40.73
N ALA A 657 18.26 -0.75 39.78
CA ALA A 657 16.92 -0.84 39.18
C ALA A 657 15.87 -1.19 40.24
N THR A 658 14.68 -0.61 40.11
CA THR A 658 13.57 -0.94 40.98
C THR A 658 13.07 -2.36 40.69
N PRO A 659 12.49 -3.06 41.68
CA PRO A 659 11.83 -4.35 41.45
C PRO A 659 10.81 -4.33 40.29
N ALA A 660 10.13 -3.20 40.09
CA ALA A 660 9.18 -3.02 38.99
C ALA A 660 9.87 -3.02 37.61
N GLN A 661 11.01 -2.31 37.46
CA GLN A 661 11.77 -2.27 36.21
C GLN A 661 12.36 -3.64 35.85
N ALA A 662 12.90 -4.37 36.83
CA ALA A 662 13.38 -5.73 36.61
C ALA A 662 12.25 -6.68 36.19
N ALA A 663 11.06 -6.55 36.79
CA ALA A 663 9.88 -7.32 36.43
C ALA A 663 9.35 -6.99 35.02
N GLU A 664 9.38 -5.71 34.63
CA GLU A 664 9.05 -5.27 33.28
C GLU A 664 10.01 -5.86 32.25
N ALA A 665 11.32 -5.82 32.50
CA ALA A 665 12.33 -6.43 31.62
C ALA A 665 12.06 -7.91 31.34
N CYS A 666 11.71 -8.69 32.37
CA CYS A 666 11.34 -10.10 32.21
C CYS A 666 10.10 -10.30 31.32
N THR A 667 9.08 -9.47 31.50
CA THR A 667 7.86 -9.53 30.69
C THR A 667 8.16 -9.20 29.24
N GLU A 668 8.96 -8.14 29.01
CA GLU A 668 9.32 -7.70 27.68
C GLU A 668 10.29 -8.66 26.97
N GLN A 669 11.14 -9.40 27.69
CA GLN A 669 11.92 -10.51 27.14
C GLN A 669 11.03 -11.61 26.57
N VAL A 670 10.00 -12.04 27.30
CA VAL A 670 9.02 -13.03 26.82
C VAL A 670 8.29 -12.50 25.59
N ASN A 671 7.86 -11.24 25.62
CA ASN A 671 7.19 -10.59 24.49
C ASN A 671 8.09 -10.55 23.25
N THR A 672 9.39 -10.26 23.43
CA THR A 672 10.40 -10.20 22.36
C THR A 672 10.71 -11.57 21.77
N LEU A 673 10.89 -12.59 22.62
CA LEU A 673 11.13 -13.95 22.17
C LEU A 673 9.96 -14.51 21.36
N LEU A 674 8.75 -14.06 21.67
CA LEU A 674 7.50 -14.48 21.05
C LEU A 674 6.94 -13.42 20.10
N HIS A 675 7.75 -12.45 19.66
CA HIS A 675 7.33 -11.45 18.68
C HIS A 675 7.43 -12.00 17.25
N PRO A 676 6.40 -11.86 16.41
CA PRO A 676 6.47 -12.28 15.01
C PRO A 676 7.62 -11.60 14.26
N THR A 677 8.38 -12.38 13.50
CA THR A 677 9.52 -11.89 12.70
C THR A 677 9.26 -11.93 11.20
N GLU A 678 8.15 -12.53 10.77
CA GLU A 678 7.78 -12.81 9.38
C GLU A 678 6.25 -13.00 9.23
N VAL A 679 5.78 -13.01 7.98
CA VAL A 679 4.40 -13.37 7.62
C VAL A 679 4.15 -14.85 7.93
N ASP A 680 2.96 -15.16 8.46
CA ASP A 680 2.56 -16.51 8.92
C ASP A 680 3.52 -17.13 9.94
N TRP A 681 4.26 -16.29 10.69
CA TRP A 681 5.25 -16.74 11.63
C TRP A 681 4.69 -17.67 12.69
N THR A 682 5.34 -18.82 12.83
CA THR A 682 5.11 -19.74 13.93
C THR A 682 6.35 -19.79 14.83
N PRO A 683 6.22 -19.56 16.14
CA PRO A 683 7.37 -19.58 17.05
C PRO A 683 8.11 -20.92 17.03
N PRO A 684 9.44 -20.93 16.77
CA PRO A 684 10.23 -22.16 16.78
C PRO A 684 10.45 -22.68 18.21
N THR A 685 10.88 -23.95 18.32
CA THR A 685 11.04 -24.65 19.61
C THR A 685 11.93 -23.90 20.59
N ASP A 686 13.09 -23.48 20.12
CA ASP A 686 14.12 -22.80 20.89
C ASP A 686 13.60 -21.48 21.49
N ARG A 687 12.84 -20.69 20.73
CA ARG A 687 12.19 -19.46 21.20
C ARG A 687 11.16 -19.73 22.29
N LEU A 688 10.34 -20.77 22.11
CA LEU A 688 9.35 -21.18 23.11
C LEU A 688 10.02 -21.66 24.42
N GLN A 689 11.13 -22.41 24.32
CA GLN A 689 11.89 -22.86 25.48
C GLN A 689 12.61 -21.70 26.18
N ALA A 690 13.22 -20.79 25.41
CA ALA A 690 13.83 -19.58 25.96
C ALA A 690 12.81 -18.71 26.70
N ALA A 691 11.61 -18.54 26.15
CA ALA A 691 10.55 -17.76 26.81
C ALA A 691 10.11 -18.40 28.13
N LEU A 692 10.01 -19.73 28.17
CA LEU A 692 9.71 -20.47 29.41
C LEU A 692 10.85 -20.36 30.43
N ALA A 693 12.11 -20.42 29.99
CA ALA A 693 13.26 -20.24 30.86
C ALA A 693 13.35 -18.83 31.47
N VAL A 694 12.97 -17.79 30.71
CA VAL A 694 12.81 -16.43 31.23
C VAL A 694 11.74 -16.39 32.31
N TYR A 695 10.56 -16.97 32.05
CA TYR A 695 9.49 -17.06 33.05
C TYR A 695 9.98 -17.77 34.33
N ASP A 696 10.61 -18.94 34.20
CA ASP A 696 11.04 -19.75 35.35
C ASP A 696 12.10 -19.04 36.20
N ARG A 697 12.98 -18.25 35.58
CA ARG A 697 13.93 -17.35 36.27
C ARG A 697 13.23 -16.19 36.98
N CYS A 698 12.24 -15.57 36.35
CA CYS A 698 11.67 -14.31 36.81
C CYS A 698 10.50 -14.46 37.78
N GLN A 699 9.79 -15.59 37.78
CA GLN A 699 8.55 -15.76 38.56
C GLN A 699 8.70 -15.50 40.07
N ALA A 700 9.90 -15.75 40.61
CA ALA A 700 10.23 -15.57 42.03
C ALA A 700 10.96 -14.25 42.33
N GLN A 701 11.20 -13.39 41.34
CA GLN A 701 11.86 -12.11 41.55
C GLN A 701 10.97 -11.11 42.29
N PRO A 702 11.52 -10.32 43.23
CA PRO A 702 10.80 -9.22 43.84
C PRO A 702 10.26 -8.25 42.77
N GLY A 703 9.01 -7.80 42.92
CA GLY A 703 8.38 -6.84 42.00
C GLY A 703 7.53 -7.46 40.88
N VAL A 704 7.69 -8.75 40.57
CA VAL A 704 6.84 -9.43 39.58
C VAL A 704 5.44 -9.67 40.15
N THR A 705 4.46 -9.00 39.58
CA THR A 705 3.06 -9.08 40.02
C THR A 705 2.38 -10.37 39.54
N PRO A 706 1.31 -10.82 40.20
CA PRO A 706 0.48 -11.92 39.69
C PRO A 706 -0.01 -11.66 38.26
N GLY A 707 -0.37 -10.41 37.92
CA GLY A 707 -0.79 -10.03 36.57
C GLY A 707 0.31 -10.24 35.51
N GLN A 708 1.56 -9.90 35.81
CA GLN A 708 2.69 -10.14 34.90
C GLN A 708 2.98 -11.63 34.72
N ARG A 709 2.88 -12.45 35.78
CA ARG A 709 3.00 -13.91 35.66
C ARG A 709 1.91 -14.47 34.74
N LEU A 710 0.67 -14.03 34.91
CA LEU A 710 -0.45 -14.40 34.04
C LEU A 710 -0.18 -13.99 32.59
N ALA A 711 0.28 -12.76 32.35
CA ALA A 711 0.56 -12.25 31.00
C ALA A 711 1.65 -13.07 30.29
N MET A 712 2.77 -13.36 30.96
CA MET A 712 3.87 -14.16 30.40
C MET A 712 3.41 -15.59 30.05
N LEU A 713 2.81 -16.31 30.99
CA LEU A 713 2.33 -17.67 30.75
C LEU A 713 1.23 -17.72 29.69
N THR A 714 0.34 -16.72 29.65
CA THR A 714 -0.69 -16.61 28.61
C THR A 714 -0.06 -16.43 27.24
N ARG A 715 0.94 -15.55 27.11
CA ARG A 715 1.67 -15.35 25.85
C ARG A 715 2.37 -16.63 25.40
N ILE A 716 3.07 -17.31 26.31
CA ILE A 716 3.78 -18.57 26.02
C ILE A 716 2.80 -19.67 25.60
N ALA A 717 1.72 -19.90 26.36
CA ALA A 717 0.76 -20.96 26.05
C ALA A 717 0.03 -20.71 24.72
N ARG A 718 -0.37 -19.46 24.44
CA ARG A 718 -0.97 -19.10 23.14
C ARG A 718 0.01 -19.30 21.99
N ALA A 719 1.27 -18.92 22.17
CA ALA A 719 2.33 -19.15 21.19
C ALA A 719 2.57 -20.66 20.94
N GLN A 720 2.52 -21.48 22.00
CA GLN A 720 2.59 -22.95 21.89
C GLN A 720 1.37 -23.53 21.15
N LEU A 721 0.15 -23.01 21.39
CA LEU A 721 -1.05 -23.41 20.64
C LEU A 721 -0.94 -23.07 19.16
N ALA A 722 -0.52 -21.84 18.84
CA ALA A 722 -0.30 -21.40 17.46
C ALA A 722 0.71 -22.29 16.74
N ALA A 723 1.76 -22.72 17.46
CA ALA A 723 2.75 -23.69 16.96
C ALA A 723 2.29 -25.15 16.99
N GLY A 724 1.02 -25.44 17.22
CA GLY A 724 0.46 -26.79 17.24
C GLY A 724 0.88 -27.65 18.44
N ARG A 725 1.56 -27.09 19.45
CA ARG A 725 2.06 -27.80 20.65
C ARG A 725 1.03 -27.85 21.76
N ARG A 726 -0.09 -28.51 21.45
CA ARG A 726 -1.30 -28.51 22.26
C ARG A 726 -1.08 -29.00 23.70
N GLU A 727 -0.31 -30.07 23.89
CA GLU A 727 0.00 -30.61 25.22
C GLU A 727 0.90 -29.68 26.03
N ALA A 728 1.96 -29.13 25.41
CA ALA A 728 2.84 -28.17 26.06
C ALA A 728 2.08 -26.89 26.46
N ALA A 729 1.19 -26.40 25.59
CA ALA A 729 0.32 -25.28 25.89
C ALA A 729 -0.58 -25.53 27.09
N LEU A 730 -1.18 -26.72 27.19
CA LEU A 730 -1.97 -27.10 28.35
C LEU A 730 -1.12 -27.17 29.63
N GLN A 731 0.09 -27.73 29.57
CA GLN A 731 1.00 -27.80 30.70
C GLN A 731 1.39 -26.39 31.19
N THR A 732 1.76 -25.50 30.27
CA THR A 732 2.08 -24.09 30.57
C THR A 732 0.87 -23.36 31.17
N ALA A 733 -0.31 -23.50 30.56
CA ALA A 733 -1.54 -22.89 31.06
C ALA A 733 -1.92 -23.43 32.45
N SER A 734 -1.68 -24.72 32.73
CA SER A 734 -1.99 -25.34 34.03
C SER A 734 -1.12 -24.79 35.17
N ARG A 735 0.07 -24.25 34.89
CA ARG A 735 0.90 -23.52 35.89
C ARG A 735 0.16 -22.31 36.47
N LEU A 736 -0.81 -21.74 35.75
CA LEU A 736 -1.62 -20.62 36.24
C LEU A 736 -2.46 -20.98 37.46
N LEU A 737 -3.04 -22.18 37.50
CA LEU A 737 -3.84 -22.63 38.64
C LEU A 737 -2.99 -22.93 39.88
N GLN A 738 -1.67 -23.09 39.69
CA GLN A 738 -0.69 -23.25 40.77
C GLN A 738 -0.17 -21.90 41.29
N THR A 739 -0.53 -20.78 40.62
CA THR A 739 -0.09 -19.44 40.99
C THR A 739 -1.07 -18.78 41.95
N HIS A 740 -0.58 -18.27 43.08
CA HIS A 740 -1.40 -17.59 44.08
C HIS A 740 -1.54 -16.08 43.80
N GLY A 741 -2.62 -15.47 44.31
CA GLY A 741 -2.82 -14.02 44.32
C GLY A 741 -3.52 -13.43 43.08
N PHE A 742 -4.25 -14.24 42.30
CA PHE A 742 -5.09 -13.75 41.21
C PHE A 742 -6.40 -13.17 41.71
N SER A 743 -6.84 -12.09 41.08
CA SER A 743 -8.23 -11.61 41.18
C SER A 743 -9.19 -12.60 40.52
N ALA A 744 -10.49 -12.53 40.84
CA ALA A 744 -11.51 -13.37 40.21
C ALA A 744 -11.50 -13.27 38.67
N ARG A 745 -11.22 -12.08 38.13
CA ARG A 745 -11.06 -11.84 36.69
C ARG A 745 -9.85 -12.58 36.12
N GLN A 746 -8.69 -12.50 36.78
CA GLN A 746 -7.47 -13.18 36.35
C GLN A 746 -7.58 -14.70 36.44
N THR A 747 -8.27 -15.21 37.46
CA THR A 747 -8.62 -16.64 37.58
C THR A 747 -9.51 -17.08 36.42
N ALA A 748 -10.52 -16.28 36.08
CA ALA A 748 -11.39 -16.54 34.93
C ALA A 748 -10.62 -16.55 33.60
N GLU A 749 -9.73 -15.58 33.36
CA GLU A 749 -8.85 -15.53 32.18
C GLU A 749 -7.92 -16.76 32.08
N ALA A 750 -7.40 -17.25 33.21
CA ALA A 750 -6.61 -18.48 33.26
C ALA A 750 -7.43 -19.72 32.90
N HIS A 751 -8.65 -19.84 33.44
CA HIS A 751 -9.57 -20.92 33.10
C HIS A 751 -9.94 -20.91 31.62
N GLU A 752 -10.17 -19.73 31.04
CA GLU A 752 -10.44 -19.60 29.62
C GLU A 752 -9.30 -20.17 28.77
N LEU A 753 -8.06 -19.78 29.06
CA LEU A 753 -6.89 -20.25 28.32
C LEU A 753 -6.74 -21.77 28.40
N ILE A 754 -6.98 -22.36 29.57
CA ILE A 754 -6.98 -23.81 29.73
C ILE A 754 -8.11 -24.44 28.90
N GLY A 755 -9.29 -23.81 28.87
CA GLY A 755 -10.41 -24.20 28.01
C GLY A 755 -10.03 -24.21 26.53
N ASP A 756 -9.36 -23.16 26.05
CA ASP A 756 -8.84 -23.06 24.68
C ASP A 756 -7.85 -24.20 24.37
N CYS A 757 -6.92 -24.50 25.30
CA CYS A 757 -5.98 -25.61 25.17
C CYS A 757 -6.69 -26.98 25.11
N GLN A 758 -7.65 -27.22 26.00
CA GLN A 758 -8.43 -28.47 26.03
C GLN A 758 -9.26 -28.64 24.75
N GLN A 759 -9.83 -27.55 24.25
CA GLN A 759 -10.57 -27.56 22.99
C GLN A 759 -9.65 -27.90 21.81
N ALA A 760 -8.44 -27.34 21.76
CA ALA A 760 -7.45 -27.65 20.72
C ALA A 760 -7.00 -29.13 20.75
N LEU A 761 -6.96 -29.75 21.93
CA LEU A 761 -6.69 -31.18 22.11
C LEU A 761 -7.88 -32.09 21.73
N GLY A 762 -9.06 -31.53 21.47
CA GLY A 762 -10.29 -32.30 21.26
C GLY A 762 -10.97 -32.77 22.55
N SER A 763 -10.47 -32.37 23.72
CA SER A 763 -11.03 -32.66 25.05
C SER A 763 -12.21 -31.74 25.38
N TYR A 764 -13.24 -31.76 24.55
CA TYR A 764 -14.35 -30.79 24.60
C TYR A 764 -15.10 -30.75 25.93
N ALA A 765 -15.26 -31.89 26.62
CA ALA A 765 -15.90 -31.93 27.93
C ALA A 765 -15.09 -31.16 29.01
N GLN A 766 -13.76 -31.26 28.96
CA GLN A 766 -12.89 -30.50 29.85
C GLN A 766 -12.89 -29.01 29.48
N ALA A 767 -12.91 -28.69 28.17
CA ALA A 767 -13.03 -27.30 27.72
C ALA A 767 -14.29 -26.62 28.26
N VAL A 768 -15.44 -27.32 28.26
CA VAL A 768 -16.70 -26.82 28.82
C VAL A 768 -16.57 -26.48 30.30
N VAL A 769 -16.02 -27.38 31.12
CA VAL A 769 -15.81 -27.14 32.56
C VAL A 769 -14.98 -25.86 32.79
N HIS A 770 -13.92 -25.69 32.02
CA HIS A 770 -13.05 -24.53 32.14
C HIS A 770 -13.71 -23.24 31.64
N TYR A 771 -14.48 -23.28 30.55
CA TYR A 771 -15.22 -22.09 30.12
C TYR A 771 -16.30 -21.68 31.11
N GLU A 772 -16.99 -22.62 31.78
CA GLU A 772 -17.95 -22.29 32.84
C GLU A 772 -17.30 -21.51 33.98
N LEU A 773 -16.09 -21.92 34.38
CA LEU A 773 -15.29 -21.24 35.41
C LEU A 773 -14.75 -19.88 34.93
N ALA A 774 -14.70 -19.64 33.62
CA ALA A 774 -14.21 -18.39 33.02
C ALA A 774 -15.28 -17.30 32.86
N ILE A 775 -16.58 -17.64 32.91
CA ILE A 775 -17.70 -16.72 32.60
C ILE A 775 -17.68 -15.33 33.31
N PRO A 776 -17.01 -15.11 34.48
CA PRO A 776 -16.92 -13.78 35.08
C PRO A 776 -16.18 -12.69 34.28
N ALA A 777 -15.39 -13.02 33.23
CA ALA A 777 -14.54 -12.05 32.53
C ALA A 777 -15.20 -11.35 31.32
N ASP A 778 -15.79 -12.12 30.42
CA ASP A 778 -16.45 -11.65 29.18
C ASP A 778 -17.56 -12.61 28.79
N LYS A 779 -18.76 -12.35 29.34
CA LYS A 779 -19.91 -13.26 29.25
C LYS A 779 -20.31 -13.57 27.81
N TYR A 780 -20.27 -12.59 26.91
CA TYR A 780 -20.65 -12.77 25.51
C TYR A 780 -19.74 -13.78 24.81
N ARG A 781 -18.44 -13.50 24.81
CA ARG A 781 -17.44 -14.29 24.09
C ARG A 781 -17.30 -15.70 24.66
N LEU A 782 -17.37 -15.82 25.99
CA LEU A 782 -17.22 -17.10 26.68
C LEU A 782 -18.43 -18.02 26.50
N LEU A 783 -19.66 -17.48 26.48
CA LEU A 783 -20.86 -18.27 26.15
C LEU A 783 -20.79 -18.83 24.73
N ASN A 784 -20.26 -18.06 23.77
CA ASN A 784 -20.05 -18.53 22.41
C ASN A 784 -19.02 -19.69 22.38
N LYS A 785 -17.86 -19.54 23.03
CA LYS A 785 -16.85 -20.62 23.15
C LYS A 785 -17.41 -21.87 23.83
N LEU A 786 -18.15 -21.70 24.93
CA LEU A 786 -18.78 -22.79 25.67
C LEU A 786 -19.80 -23.53 24.80
N GLY A 787 -20.67 -22.80 24.08
CA GLY A 787 -21.65 -23.38 23.18
C GLY A 787 -21.00 -24.19 22.05
N ASP A 788 -19.91 -23.68 21.47
CA ASP A 788 -19.18 -24.37 20.40
C ASP A 788 -18.45 -25.62 20.91
N ALA A 789 -17.79 -25.55 22.07
CA ALA A 789 -17.14 -26.70 22.69
C ALA A 789 -18.16 -27.77 23.08
N ALA A 790 -19.26 -27.39 23.74
CA ALA A 790 -20.32 -28.32 24.12
C ALA A 790 -20.95 -29.00 22.90
N ARG A 791 -21.17 -28.26 21.81
CA ARG A 791 -21.67 -28.82 20.54
C ARG A 791 -20.70 -29.83 19.95
N LYS A 792 -19.41 -29.49 19.83
CA LYS A 792 -18.37 -30.40 19.31
C LYS A 792 -18.19 -31.64 20.21
N GLY A 793 -18.34 -31.48 21.52
CA GLY A 793 -18.32 -32.55 22.52
C GLY A 793 -19.63 -33.35 22.65
N LYS A 794 -20.65 -33.06 21.83
CA LYS A 794 -21.98 -33.70 21.87
C LYS A 794 -22.73 -33.53 23.21
N LEU A 795 -22.41 -32.47 23.97
CA LEU A 795 -23.11 -32.05 25.19
C LEU A 795 -24.28 -31.11 24.82
N PHE A 796 -25.24 -31.61 24.04
CA PHE A 796 -26.23 -30.77 23.35
C PHE A 796 -27.13 -29.94 24.28
N THR A 797 -27.48 -30.45 25.46
CA THR A 797 -28.21 -29.68 26.48
C THR A 797 -27.42 -28.44 26.90
N LYS A 798 -26.13 -28.62 27.18
CA LYS A 798 -25.23 -27.54 27.57
C LYS A 798 -25.01 -26.53 26.45
N ALA A 799 -24.85 -27.01 25.22
CA ALA A 799 -24.72 -26.15 24.03
C ALA A 799 -25.98 -25.29 23.83
N MET A 800 -27.16 -25.90 23.99
CA MET A 800 -28.45 -25.20 23.91
C MET A 800 -28.57 -24.11 24.97
N GLU A 801 -28.25 -24.40 26.23
CA GLU A 801 -28.23 -23.40 27.32
C GLU A 801 -27.31 -22.22 26.99
N ALA A 802 -26.09 -22.51 26.54
CA ALA A 802 -25.09 -21.50 26.21
C ALA A 802 -25.55 -20.56 25.09
N TYR A 803 -26.08 -21.11 23.99
CA TYR A 803 -26.59 -20.29 22.89
C TYR A 803 -27.86 -19.53 23.28
N ALA A 804 -28.72 -20.10 24.12
CA ALA A 804 -29.91 -19.40 24.62
C ALA A 804 -29.54 -18.18 25.48
N ASP A 805 -28.51 -18.31 26.33
CA ASP A 805 -27.99 -17.22 27.14
C ASP A 805 -27.21 -16.18 26.33
N LEU A 806 -26.69 -16.55 25.16
CA LEU A 806 -25.96 -15.66 24.25
C LEU A 806 -26.90 -14.77 23.42
N VAL A 807 -28.06 -15.28 23.00
CA VAL A 807 -29.01 -14.56 22.12
C VAL A 807 -29.39 -13.16 22.62
N PRO A 808 -29.71 -12.94 23.93
CA PRO A 808 -30.06 -11.63 24.44
C PRO A 808 -28.91 -10.61 24.45
N LEU A 809 -27.67 -11.08 24.26
CA LEU A 809 -26.47 -10.24 24.29
C LEU A 809 -26.03 -9.77 22.89
N ILE A 810 -26.68 -10.26 21.82
CA ILE A 810 -26.35 -9.88 20.44
C ILE A 810 -27.27 -8.73 20.00
N ASP A 811 -26.69 -7.60 19.59
CA ASP A 811 -27.45 -6.54 18.91
C ASP A 811 -27.87 -7.02 17.50
N LYS A 812 -29.18 -7.07 17.24
CA LYS A 812 -29.71 -7.63 15.99
C LYS A 812 -29.51 -6.74 14.77
N VAL A 813 -29.29 -5.44 14.99
CA VAL A 813 -29.10 -4.45 13.93
C VAL A 813 -27.63 -4.37 13.57
N GLU A 814 -26.76 -4.28 14.57
CA GLU A 814 -25.31 -4.15 14.36
C GLU A 814 -24.64 -5.50 14.06
N ALA A 815 -25.13 -6.61 14.61
CA ALA A 815 -24.54 -7.94 14.48
C ALA A 815 -25.53 -9.00 13.92
N LYS A 816 -26.27 -8.63 12.88
CA LYS A 816 -27.32 -9.44 12.25
C LYS A 816 -26.88 -10.86 11.86
N ASP A 817 -25.67 -11.00 11.31
CA ASP A 817 -25.16 -12.30 10.86
C ASP A 817 -24.84 -13.23 12.03
N ASP A 818 -24.28 -12.69 13.10
CA ASP A 818 -24.01 -13.44 14.33
C ASP A 818 -25.30 -13.85 15.04
N TYR A 819 -26.30 -12.96 15.10
CA TYR A 819 -27.63 -13.29 15.61
C TYR A 819 -28.25 -14.45 14.82
N ASN A 820 -28.19 -14.39 13.49
CA ASN A 820 -28.70 -15.44 12.62
C ASN A 820 -27.93 -16.76 12.76
N ARG A 821 -26.61 -16.70 12.95
CA ARG A 821 -25.75 -17.87 13.19
C ARG A 821 -26.12 -18.55 14.51
N VAL A 822 -26.14 -17.81 15.60
CA VAL A 822 -26.40 -18.33 16.95
C VAL A 822 -27.83 -18.87 17.06
N THR A 823 -28.82 -18.18 16.50
CA THR A 823 -30.21 -18.65 16.50
C THR A 823 -30.38 -19.97 15.72
N ARG A 824 -29.69 -20.13 14.58
CA ARG A 824 -29.68 -21.39 13.83
C ARG A 824 -29.05 -22.53 14.63
N LEU A 825 -27.92 -22.26 15.27
CA LEU A 825 -27.25 -23.25 16.14
C LEU A 825 -28.16 -23.66 17.32
N LEU A 826 -28.84 -22.70 17.96
CA LEU A 826 -29.78 -22.98 19.04
C LEU A 826 -30.90 -23.93 18.60
N VAL A 827 -31.54 -23.66 17.46
CA VAL A 827 -32.58 -24.52 16.89
C VAL A 827 -32.07 -25.93 16.61
N ALA A 828 -30.88 -26.03 15.99
CA ALA A 828 -30.25 -27.32 15.71
C ALA A 828 -29.96 -28.13 16.99
N MET A 829 -29.48 -27.47 18.05
CA MET A 829 -29.23 -28.12 19.34
C MET A 829 -30.53 -28.57 20.02
N THR A 830 -31.59 -27.76 19.98
CA THR A 830 -32.91 -28.16 20.50
C THR A 830 -33.45 -29.42 19.82
N GLN A 831 -33.27 -29.55 18.50
CA GLN A 831 -33.65 -30.75 17.75
C GLN A 831 -32.80 -31.96 18.15
N ALA A 832 -31.47 -31.79 18.27
CA ALA A 832 -30.55 -32.84 18.69
C ALA A 832 -30.87 -33.38 20.10
N THR A 833 -31.13 -32.50 21.07
CA THR A 833 -31.51 -32.88 22.45
C THR A 833 -32.84 -33.63 22.48
N ARG A 834 -33.85 -33.22 21.69
CA ARG A 834 -35.12 -33.96 21.56
C ARG A 834 -34.95 -35.35 20.95
N LYS A 835 -34.01 -35.51 20.01
CA LYS A 835 -33.68 -36.81 19.41
C LYS A 835 -33.04 -37.74 20.44
N MET A 836 -32.13 -37.24 21.29
CA MET A 836 -31.53 -38.02 22.39
C MET A 836 -32.56 -38.47 23.44
N MET A 837 -33.52 -37.61 23.81
CA MET A 837 -34.57 -37.97 24.78
C MET A 837 -35.54 -39.05 24.29
N LYS A 838 -35.55 -39.36 22.99
CA LYS A 838 -36.37 -40.42 22.37
C LYS A 838 -35.63 -41.76 22.22
N THR A 839 -34.37 -41.86 22.64
CA THR A 839 -33.58 -43.10 22.59
C THR A 839 -33.49 -43.72 24.00
N PRO A 840 -33.81 -45.01 24.23
CA PRO A 840 -33.78 -45.59 25.58
C PRO A 840 -32.35 -45.78 26.11
N PRO A 841 -32.11 -45.72 27.44
CA PRO A 841 -30.80 -45.96 28.02
C PRO A 841 -30.49 -47.47 28.04
N ALA A 842 -29.41 -47.89 27.38
CA ALA A 842 -28.94 -49.26 27.46
C ALA A 842 -28.11 -49.47 28.73
N THR A 843 -28.69 -50.12 29.74
CA THR A 843 -27.92 -50.84 30.75
C THR A 843 -28.30 -52.31 30.69
N GLN A 844 -27.39 -53.17 30.24
CA GLN A 844 -26.87 -54.30 31.02
C GLN A 844 -25.87 -55.19 30.25
N VAL A 845 -24.93 -55.72 31.03
CA VAL A 845 -24.14 -56.98 30.87
C VAL A 845 -22.69 -56.89 30.34
N PHE A 846 -21.79 -56.95 31.32
CA PHE A 846 -20.44 -57.51 31.32
C PHE A 846 -20.13 -58.65 30.33
N ARG A 847 -19.03 -58.56 29.55
CA ARG A 847 -17.72 -59.24 29.72
C ARG A 847 -16.86 -59.14 28.45
N SER A 848 -15.55 -59.24 28.67
CA SER A 848 -14.37 -59.20 27.78
C SER A 848 -14.44 -60.20 26.61
N GLU A 849 -13.61 -60.22 25.57
CA GLU A 849 -12.17 -59.99 25.37
C GLU A 849 -11.91 -59.66 23.88
N HIS A 850 -10.76 -59.01 23.59
CA HIS A 850 -9.96 -59.12 22.35
C HIS A 850 -10.63 -58.90 20.97
N ASP A 851 -10.02 -58.01 20.18
CA ASP A 851 -9.89 -58.02 18.72
C ASP A 851 -10.79 -58.97 17.90
N ARG A 852 -11.56 -58.41 16.96
CA ARG A 852 -11.32 -58.63 15.52
C ARG A 852 -12.30 -57.93 14.59
N ALA A 853 -11.70 -57.19 13.67
CA ALA A 853 -11.92 -57.21 12.22
C ALA A 853 -13.21 -56.62 11.61
N ILE A 854 -12.96 -55.55 10.84
CA ILE A 854 -13.37 -55.33 9.44
C ILE A 854 -14.88 -55.27 9.14
N GLY A 855 -15.31 -54.15 8.57
CA GLY A 855 -16.52 -54.08 7.75
C GLY A 855 -17.01 -52.65 7.56
N GLU A 856 -16.66 -52.06 6.41
CA GLU A 856 -17.17 -50.77 5.92
C GLU A 856 -18.70 -50.69 5.95
N ILE A 857 -19.22 -49.51 6.32
CA ILE A 857 -20.48 -48.98 5.78
C ILE A 857 -20.28 -47.48 5.53
N THR A 858 -20.02 -47.13 4.28
CA THR A 858 -20.38 -45.83 3.71
C THR A 858 -21.89 -45.80 3.49
N LEU A 859 -22.49 -44.61 3.60
CA LEU A 859 -23.64 -44.21 2.79
C LEU A 859 -23.82 -42.69 2.89
N ASP A 860 -23.76 -42.07 1.73
CA ASP A 860 -24.06 -40.70 1.39
C ASP A 860 -25.49 -40.29 1.81
N ASP A 861 -25.67 -39.03 2.26
CA ASP A 861 -26.51 -38.01 1.59
C ASP A 861 -26.40 -36.65 2.35
N PRO A 862 -26.62 -35.50 1.68
CA PRO A 862 -26.14 -34.19 2.08
C PRO A 862 -27.19 -33.35 2.81
N PHE A 863 -26.76 -32.62 3.83
CA PHE A 863 -27.33 -31.34 4.26
C PHE A 863 -26.25 -30.49 4.95
#